data_AF-A0AAW9R4E0-F1
#
_entry.id   AF-A0AAW9R4E0-F1
#
_cell.length_a   1.000
_cell.length_b   1.000
_cell.length_c   1.000
_cell.angle_alpha   90.00
_cell.angle_beta   90.00
_cell.angle_gamma   90.00
#
_symmetry.space_group_name_H-M   'P 1'
#
loop_
_entity.id
_entity.type
_entity.pdbx_description
1 polymer ?
#
loop_
_entity_poly.entity_id
_entity_poly.type
_entity_poly.pdbx_seq_one_letter_code
_entity_poly.pdbx_strand_id
1 'polypeptide(L)'
;MTILVYGEKASRTHENQMLHVFLDRLEERWANSTDWIIAVANAMWNGAEIDLVCILPSAIIVADFKSYGGKLTGTENGPWQADGVIVKGGRKANPYQQLRDNKFSVLDWLQSKTLLSGRNLGHISAGVIFSDRIEDHLELPSKVRSWFYPTDLNSCAAMLDGLASPELRIGKDEALEIVRRLGVQPIEWVSSRPQVRDIHSQPDLPQARTPLTGHQREALQTLCNFIAADDFASFSVLGMTSTGKSRLLAEVADEVKKAGKQAIVLEPNRRLADGSEMESNSIYAHLYTGSVNGDDELDNVEEQKKVKVIPLRACDDATDSVYLLDDSHLLGNSRFSTPDGKQYGSGQLLSDFFDFAEIGNTKRKVVFFGDPYQIQRGSSEESVLSGDFQKARGLKHQSLELTQIIDTTGGSAKLANAVRLVSAIGTQKFAALELSTDDGFRIVEKKDAASEILDHFRADPCSVWYLAETHGQANALTQWVRERLHGKSSLDSVEVGDLLEIYVSPDVRDAFGSRVSMQSGARISVASVGKRALYQQGLSWVKSGPIKFHSIRCGIHSRDEVELEVFEEFLKAEKPELDKETAVAESVWRNAIKRDREKAFDGKQATLQGIEGRSAPPPAPDFTYARYGYASTVHHAQGMSQPVCYVNCDHAAGRHSEGFFRWLYSALTVAERELVLLNFNDIHPFDAAVWNAGAVKEASDIAVGAGWAFQPNGIASEKDQQRSLPEGLDQSKDVLKSVAIWLRVVNAVERLGWRVVKAACHPYQEQYDLSGPQEEQCQLRIAYNGKNVVTAMHVKDPAQWPLLTDLASACIETTGYSPEAETLLRSARARLERIGWKIVSAAETPYRLATTVARNQDERVGLEINFDKQGLVSSLRPLTYSNPEAVETIRSALQ
;
A
#
# COMPACT_ATOMS: atom_id res chain seq x y z
N MET A 1 -17.92 9.15 -12.49
CA MET A 1 -19.00 8.57 -13.33
C MET A 1 -19.80 9.71 -13.97
N THR A 2 -19.82 9.77 -15.30
CA THR A 2 -20.27 10.94 -16.08
C THR A 2 -21.70 10.82 -16.60
N ILE A 3 -22.23 9.59 -16.67
CA ILE A 3 -23.59 9.25 -17.11
C ILE A 3 -24.38 8.78 -15.89
N LEU A 4 -25.55 9.37 -15.64
CA LEU A 4 -26.49 8.93 -14.61
C LEU A 4 -27.79 8.48 -15.27
N VAL A 5 -28.33 7.33 -14.86
CA VAL A 5 -29.53 6.75 -15.46
C VAL A 5 -30.62 6.57 -14.40
N TYR A 6 -31.81 7.08 -14.68
CA TYR A 6 -32.99 7.01 -13.81
C TYR A 6 -34.21 6.58 -14.60
N GLY A 7 -35.21 6.01 -13.93
CA GLY A 7 -36.46 5.63 -14.59
C GLY A 7 -37.03 4.29 -14.13
N GLU A 8 -37.84 3.71 -15.01
CA GLU A 8 -38.40 2.36 -14.86
C GLU A 8 -37.93 1.45 -15.99
N LYS A 9 -37.99 0.13 -15.78
CA LYS A 9 -37.75 -0.84 -16.87
C LYS A 9 -38.96 -0.85 -17.80
N ALA A 10 -38.74 -0.74 -19.11
CA ALA A 10 -39.81 -0.81 -20.10
C ALA A 10 -40.51 -2.18 -20.02
N SER A 11 -41.80 -2.20 -20.33
CA SER A 11 -42.59 -3.45 -20.41
C SER A 11 -42.19 -4.34 -21.59
N ARG A 12 -41.48 -3.81 -22.59
CA ARG A 12 -41.04 -4.53 -23.80
C ARG A 12 -39.54 -4.79 -23.80
N THR A 13 -39.17 -6.05 -24.05
CA THR A 13 -37.77 -6.51 -24.06
C THR A 13 -36.90 -5.78 -25.08
N HIS A 14 -37.43 -5.48 -26.28
CA HIS A 14 -36.68 -4.78 -27.32
C HIS A 14 -36.33 -3.32 -26.95
N GLU A 15 -37.21 -2.61 -26.23
CA GLU A 15 -36.95 -1.22 -25.79
C GLU A 15 -35.84 -1.19 -24.72
N ASN A 16 -35.86 -2.15 -23.77
CA ASN A 16 -34.78 -2.30 -22.79
C ASN A 16 -33.43 -2.67 -23.45
N GLN A 17 -33.43 -3.54 -24.47
CA GLN A 17 -32.21 -3.87 -25.22
C GLN A 17 -31.66 -2.65 -25.97
N MET A 18 -32.52 -1.85 -26.60
CA MET A 18 -32.10 -0.62 -27.28
C MET A 18 -31.56 0.43 -26.30
N LEU A 19 -32.17 0.58 -25.11
CA LEU A 19 -31.64 1.44 -24.06
C LEU A 19 -30.25 0.99 -23.60
N HIS A 20 -30.01 -0.30 -23.43
CA HIS A 20 -28.69 -0.82 -23.08
C HIS A 20 -27.64 -0.48 -24.14
N VAL A 21 -27.93 -0.76 -25.42
CA VAL A 21 -27.00 -0.43 -26.51
C VAL A 21 -26.76 1.08 -26.61
N PHE A 22 -27.80 1.89 -26.38
CA PHE A 22 -27.68 3.35 -26.34
C PHE A 22 -26.74 3.83 -25.23
N LEU A 23 -26.84 3.28 -24.02
CA LEU A 23 -25.98 3.63 -22.89
C LEU A 23 -24.51 3.22 -23.15
N ASP A 24 -24.28 2.03 -23.71
CA ASP A 24 -22.94 1.57 -24.08
C ASP A 24 -22.29 2.51 -25.13
N ARG A 25 -23.08 3.00 -26.09
CA ARG A 25 -22.62 3.96 -27.11
C ARG A 25 -22.33 5.34 -26.54
N LEU A 26 -23.11 5.79 -25.56
CA LEU A 26 -22.82 7.01 -24.82
C LEU A 26 -21.53 6.88 -24.03
N GLU A 27 -21.34 5.77 -23.31
CA GLU A 27 -20.12 5.54 -22.53
C GLU A 27 -18.87 5.57 -23.38
N GLU A 28 -18.91 5.00 -24.59
CA GLU A 28 -17.78 5.00 -25.53
C GLU A 28 -17.26 6.42 -25.81
N ARG A 29 -18.16 7.41 -25.90
CA ARG A 29 -17.85 8.80 -26.22
C ARG A 29 -17.68 9.70 -24.99
N TRP A 30 -18.41 9.46 -23.91
CA TRP A 30 -18.38 10.29 -22.68
C TRP A 30 -17.38 9.81 -21.62
N ALA A 31 -16.76 8.64 -21.76
CA ALA A 31 -15.81 8.10 -20.77
C ALA A 31 -14.66 9.05 -20.41
N ASN A 32 -14.21 9.89 -21.35
CA ASN A 32 -13.11 10.84 -21.15
C ASN A 32 -13.59 12.30 -21.07
N SER A 33 -14.90 12.55 -21.01
CA SER A 33 -15.47 13.89 -20.95
C SER A 33 -15.69 14.35 -19.51
N THR A 34 -15.47 15.64 -19.26
CA THR A 34 -15.82 16.31 -18.00
C THR A 34 -17.29 16.73 -17.95
N ASP A 35 -18.02 16.67 -19.06
CA ASP A 35 -19.44 17.02 -19.15
C ASP A 35 -20.35 15.87 -18.76
N TRP A 36 -21.37 16.14 -17.95
CA TRP A 36 -22.30 15.13 -17.44
C TRP A 36 -23.52 14.94 -18.35
N ILE A 37 -24.15 13.77 -18.27
CA ILE A 37 -25.46 13.49 -18.89
C ILE A 37 -26.36 12.72 -17.94
N ILE A 38 -27.63 13.13 -17.84
CA ILE A 38 -28.66 12.40 -17.09
C ILE A 38 -29.67 11.84 -18.08
N ALA A 39 -29.77 10.52 -18.16
CA ALA A 39 -30.76 9.81 -18.94
C ALA A 39 -31.93 9.38 -18.05
N VAL A 40 -33.14 9.83 -18.39
CA VAL A 40 -34.39 9.46 -17.71
C VAL A 40 -35.20 8.57 -18.65
N ALA A 41 -35.25 7.27 -18.38
CA ALA A 41 -35.89 6.28 -19.23
C ALA A 41 -37.30 5.88 -18.72
N ASN A 42 -38.23 5.63 -19.62
CA ASN A 42 -39.58 5.12 -19.36
C ASN A 42 -40.27 5.81 -18.18
N ALA A 43 -40.33 7.14 -18.21
CA ALA A 43 -40.86 7.95 -17.10
C ALA A 43 -42.13 8.69 -17.51
N MET A 44 -42.96 9.01 -16.51
CA MET A 44 -44.19 9.76 -16.71
C MET A 44 -43.95 11.27 -16.65
N TRP A 45 -44.14 11.94 -17.78
CA TRP A 45 -44.03 13.39 -17.92
C TRP A 45 -45.38 13.99 -18.29
N ASN A 46 -45.97 14.78 -17.39
CA ASN A 46 -47.30 15.39 -17.56
C ASN A 46 -48.40 14.40 -18.01
N GLY A 47 -48.37 13.16 -17.51
CA GLY A 47 -49.33 12.12 -17.87
C GLY A 47 -49.04 11.36 -19.18
N ALA A 48 -47.93 11.65 -19.86
CA ALA A 48 -47.42 10.88 -20.99
C ALA A 48 -46.21 10.03 -20.57
N GLU A 49 -46.22 8.75 -20.94
CA GLU A 49 -45.07 7.86 -20.79
C GLU A 49 -44.07 8.14 -21.93
N ILE A 50 -42.82 8.41 -21.57
CA ILE A 50 -41.77 8.77 -22.53
C ILE A 50 -40.60 7.80 -22.38
N ASP A 51 -40.20 7.17 -23.49
CA ASP A 51 -39.12 6.19 -23.56
C ASP A 51 -37.79 6.72 -23.00
N LEU A 52 -37.40 7.94 -23.39
CA LEU A 52 -36.13 8.52 -22.98
C LEU A 52 -36.17 10.06 -22.98
N VAL A 53 -35.63 10.67 -21.92
CA VAL A 53 -35.27 12.09 -21.87
C VAL A 53 -33.82 12.21 -21.43
N CYS A 54 -32.97 12.79 -22.27
CA CYS A 54 -31.58 13.09 -21.90
C CYS A 54 -31.43 14.57 -21.56
N ILE A 55 -30.82 14.85 -20.42
CA ILE A 55 -30.51 16.19 -19.93
C ILE A 55 -28.99 16.36 -19.94
N LEU A 56 -28.53 17.38 -20.66
CA LEU A 56 -27.14 17.76 -20.83
C LEU A 56 -26.92 19.20 -20.31
N PRO A 57 -25.68 19.67 -20.13
CA PRO A 57 -25.40 21.00 -19.58
C PRO A 57 -25.96 22.15 -20.43
N SER A 58 -26.21 21.92 -21.73
CA SER A 58 -26.75 22.93 -22.64
C SER A 58 -27.90 22.44 -23.53
N ALA A 59 -28.49 21.28 -23.24
CA ALA A 59 -29.55 20.70 -24.07
C ALA A 59 -30.46 19.74 -23.28
N ILE A 60 -31.72 19.65 -23.70
CA ILE A 60 -32.64 18.58 -23.30
C ILE A 60 -33.17 17.96 -24.58
N ILE A 61 -33.17 16.64 -24.67
CA ILE A 61 -33.74 15.90 -25.80
C ILE A 61 -34.71 14.85 -25.33
N VAL A 62 -35.86 14.81 -25.98
CA VAL A 62 -36.89 13.79 -25.80
C VAL A 62 -36.76 12.77 -26.92
N ALA A 63 -36.61 11.50 -26.59
CA ALA A 63 -36.33 10.44 -27.55
C ALA A 63 -37.30 9.26 -27.43
N ASP A 64 -37.45 8.57 -28.55
CA ASP A 64 -38.33 7.40 -28.74
C ASP A 64 -37.57 6.35 -29.56
N PHE A 65 -37.63 5.09 -29.12
CA PHE A 65 -36.86 4.01 -29.75
C PHE A 65 -37.69 3.28 -30.81
N LYS A 66 -37.05 2.94 -31.94
CA LYS A 66 -37.71 2.27 -33.07
C LYS A 66 -36.83 1.17 -33.68
N SER A 67 -37.31 -0.06 -33.69
CA SER A 67 -36.55 -1.21 -34.21
C SER A 67 -36.67 -1.36 -35.74
N TYR A 68 -36.11 -0.41 -36.50
CA TYR A 68 -36.07 -0.41 -37.96
C TYR A 68 -34.70 0.10 -38.47
N GLY A 69 -34.40 -0.12 -39.75
CA GLY A 69 -33.22 0.42 -40.45
C GLY A 69 -33.50 0.64 -41.93
N GLY A 70 -32.51 1.18 -42.64
CA GLY A 70 -32.58 1.42 -44.08
C GLY A 70 -33.05 2.81 -44.48
N LYS A 71 -33.62 2.94 -45.67
CA LYS A 71 -34.01 4.22 -46.27
C LYS A 71 -35.28 4.75 -45.64
N LEU A 72 -35.17 5.85 -44.88
CA LEU A 72 -36.27 6.48 -44.17
C LEU A 72 -36.93 7.56 -45.04
N THR A 73 -38.21 7.37 -45.38
CA THR A 73 -39.00 8.29 -46.22
C THR A 73 -40.35 8.62 -45.57
N GLY A 74 -40.90 9.78 -45.86
CA GLY A 74 -42.13 10.25 -45.25
C GLY A 74 -42.21 11.77 -45.16
N THR A 75 -43.36 12.28 -44.74
CA THR A 75 -43.63 13.71 -44.59
C THR A 75 -44.15 14.01 -43.17
N GLU A 76 -44.29 15.28 -42.81
CA GLU A 76 -44.77 15.70 -41.48
C GLU A 76 -46.15 15.13 -41.13
N ASN A 77 -47.07 15.11 -42.09
CA ASN A 77 -48.46 14.67 -41.92
C ASN A 77 -48.76 13.31 -42.57
N GLY A 78 -47.78 12.70 -43.24
CA GLY A 78 -47.91 11.40 -43.90
C GLY A 78 -47.28 10.26 -43.11
N PRO A 79 -47.54 8.99 -43.52
CA PRO A 79 -46.92 7.83 -42.91
C PRO A 79 -45.42 7.82 -43.19
N TRP A 80 -44.64 7.34 -42.23
CA TRP A 80 -43.21 7.11 -42.40
C TRP A 80 -42.95 5.67 -42.79
N GLN A 81 -41.95 5.46 -43.63
CA GLN A 81 -41.52 4.14 -44.06
C GLN A 81 -40.01 4.00 -43.98
N ALA A 82 -39.54 2.86 -43.48
CA ALA A 82 -38.15 2.43 -43.54
C ALA A 82 -38.08 1.19 -44.44
N ASP A 83 -37.39 1.29 -45.58
CA ASP A 83 -37.34 0.25 -46.62
C ASP A 83 -38.72 -0.33 -47.01
N GLY A 84 -39.72 0.55 -47.10
CA GLY A 84 -41.10 0.18 -47.45
C GLY A 84 -41.96 -0.34 -46.30
N VAL A 85 -41.41 -0.50 -45.09
CA VAL A 85 -42.16 -0.89 -43.89
C VAL A 85 -42.63 0.33 -43.12
N ILE A 86 -43.91 0.39 -42.78
CA ILE A 86 -44.50 1.53 -42.05
C ILE A 86 -43.94 1.63 -40.63
N VAL A 87 -43.30 2.76 -40.32
CA VAL A 87 -42.81 3.10 -38.98
C VAL A 87 -43.92 3.82 -38.21
N LYS A 88 -44.47 3.16 -37.18
CA LYS A 88 -45.59 3.69 -36.38
C LYS A 88 -45.09 4.57 -35.23
N GLY A 89 -45.78 5.68 -34.96
CA GLY A 89 -45.60 6.52 -33.77
C GLY A 89 -46.64 6.20 -32.69
N GLY A 90 -46.72 4.95 -32.26
CA GLY A 90 -47.70 4.51 -31.25
C GLY A 90 -49.14 4.73 -31.72
N ARG A 91 -49.87 5.65 -31.07
CA ARG A 91 -51.26 6.05 -31.42
C ARG A 91 -51.31 7.13 -32.51
N LYS A 92 -50.18 7.67 -32.96
CA LYS A 92 -50.06 8.72 -33.97
C LYS A 92 -49.71 8.14 -35.33
N ALA A 93 -49.87 8.97 -36.38
CA ALA A 93 -49.62 8.56 -37.75
C ALA A 93 -48.14 8.27 -38.04
N ASN A 94 -47.23 8.96 -37.36
CA ASN A 94 -45.78 8.79 -37.49
C ASN A 94 -45.04 9.15 -36.18
N PRO A 95 -43.76 8.72 -36.02
CA PRO A 95 -42.96 9.01 -34.83
C PRO A 95 -42.76 10.51 -34.54
N TYR A 96 -42.66 11.35 -35.58
CA TYR A 96 -42.52 12.80 -35.40
C TYR A 96 -43.69 13.40 -34.62
N GLN A 97 -44.93 13.05 -34.97
CA GLN A 97 -46.11 13.57 -34.28
C GLN A 97 -46.16 13.13 -32.82
N GLN A 98 -45.76 11.89 -32.53
CA GLN A 98 -45.67 11.39 -31.16
C GLN A 98 -44.62 12.16 -30.35
N LEU A 99 -43.42 12.32 -30.90
CA LEU A 99 -42.34 13.02 -30.23
C LEU A 99 -42.57 14.52 -30.08
N ARG A 100 -43.31 15.14 -31.00
CA ARG A 100 -43.76 16.53 -30.85
C ARG A 100 -44.64 16.67 -29.60
N ASP A 101 -45.60 15.77 -29.42
CA ASP A 101 -46.48 15.78 -28.26
C ASP A 101 -45.70 15.46 -26.97
N ASN A 102 -44.78 14.48 -27.00
CA ASN A 102 -43.91 14.16 -25.87
C ASN A 102 -43.02 15.34 -25.46
N LYS A 103 -42.45 16.07 -26.43
CA LYS A 103 -41.69 17.31 -26.19
C LYS A 103 -42.52 18.33 -25.42
N PHE A 104 -43.77 18.57 -25.84
CA PHE A 104 -44.65 19.51 -25.13
C PHE A 104 -45.02 18.98 -23.74
N SER A 105 -45.22 17.68 -23.55
CA SER A 105 -45.43 17.10 -22.22
C SER A 105 -44.26 17.36 -21.26
N VAL A 106 -43.01 17.21 -21.71
CA VAL A 106 -41.83 17.55 -20.90
C VAL A 106 -41.76 19.04 -20.60
N LEU A 107 -41.99 19.87 -21.61
CA LEU A 107 -41.99 21.33 -21.49
C LEU A 107 -43.03 21.80 -20.46
N ASP A 108 -44.27 21.37 -20.62
CA ASP A 108 -45.39 21.75 -19.74
C ASP A 108 -45.17 21.24 -18.33
N TRP A 109 -44.59 20.04 -18.17
CA TRP A 109 -44.22 19.52 -16.86
C TRP A 109 -43.19 20.42 -16.17
N LEU A 110 -42.10 20.76 -16.86
CA LEU A 110 -41.04 21.63 -16.32
C LEU A 110 -41.61 23.00 -15.91
N GLN A 111 -42.47 23.59 -16.76
CA GLN A 111 -43.16 24.85 -16.46
C GLN A 111 -44.07 24.74 -15.24
N SER A 112 -44.88 23.67 -15.15
CA SER A 112 -45.80 23.45 -14.02
C SER A 112 -45.10 23.30 -12.68
N LYS A 113 -43.83 22.87 -12.68
CA LYS A 113 -42.98 22.71 -11.49
C LYS A 113 -42.08 23.91 -11.24
N THR A 114 -42.18 24.96 -12.05
CA THR A 114 -41.33 26.15 -11.97
C THR A 114 -39.83 25.81 -12.06
N LEU A 115 -39.49 24.76 -12.80
CA LEU A 115 -38.11 24.32 -13.00
C LEU A 115 -37.53 25.03 -14.23
N LEU A 116 -36.22 25.35 -14.17
CA LEU A 116 -35.50 26.06 -15.25
C LEU A 116 -36.15 27.42 -15.61
N SER A 117 -36.72 28.10 -14.62
CA SER A 117 -37.42 29.37 -14.80
C SER A 117 -36.51 30.44 -15.43
N GLY A 118 -37.01 31.14 -16.46
CA GLY A 118 -36.26 32.16 -17.19
C GLY A 118 -35.45 31.64 -18.38
N ARG A 119 -35.50 30.33 -18.67
CA ARG A 119 -34.88 29.71 -19.86
C ARG A 119 -35.92 29.45 -20.94
N ASN A 120 -35.50 29.50 -22.20
CA ASN A 120 -36.40 29.24 -23.32
C ASN A 120 -36.55 27.74 -23.57
N LEU A 121 -37.52 27.12 -22.88
CA LEU A 121 -37.84 25.70 -23.01
C LEU A 121 -38.32 25.28 -24.41
N GLY A 122 -38.61 26.23 -25.31
CA GLY A 122 -38.88 25.93 -26.72
C GLY A 122 -37.71 25.23 -27.44
N HIS A 123 -36.49 25.38 -26.91
CA HIS A 123 -35.26 24.76 -27.41
C HIS A 123 -35.08 23.29 -26.99
N ILE A 124 -36.05 22.68 -26.29
CA ILE A 124 -36.04 21.24 -26.07
C ILE A 124 -36.07 20.54 -27.43
N SER A 125 -35.13 19.65 -27.69
CA SER A 125 -35.03 18.89 -28.92
C SER A 125 -35.82 17.58 -28.82
N ALA A 126 -36.10 16.96 -29.94
CA ALA A 126 -36.65 15.60 -29.98
C ALA A 126 -35.92 14.73 -31.00
N GLY A 127 -35.86 13.43 -30.78
CA GLY A 127 -35.19 12.52 -31.71
C GLY A 127 -35.76 11.12 -31.72
N VAL A 128 -35.80 10.49 -32.90
CA VAL A 128 -36.14 9.07 -33.03
C VAL A 128 -34.84 8.31 -33.15
N ILE A 129 -34.62 7.32 -32.28
CA ILE A 129 -33.41 6.50 -32.28
C ILE A 129 -33.74 5.12 -32.83
N PHE A 130 -33.20 4.82 -34.01
CA PHE A 130 -33.40 3.57 -34.72
C PHE A 130 -32.38 2.50 -34.31
N SER A 131 -32.81 1.23 -34.27
CA SER A 131 -31.93 0.10 -33.91
C SER A 131 -30.78 -0.10 -34.90
N ASP A 132 -31.10 0.09 -36.18
CA ASP A 132 -30.19 -0.14 -37.29
C ASP A 132 -29.94 1.18 -38.04
N ARG A 133 -28.88 1.20 -38.87
CA ARG A 133 -28.48 2.39 -39.61
C ARG A 133 -29.62 2.93 -40.48
N ILE A 134 -29.84 4.24 -40.44
CA ILE A 134 -30.85 4.91 -41.28
C ILE A 134 -30.24 5.87 -42.29
N GLU A 135 -30.85 5.92 -43.48
CA GLU A 135 -30.61 6.97 -44.48
C GLU A 135 -31.80 7.93 -44.47
N ASP A 136 -31.61 9.13 -43.91
CA ASP A 136 -32.69 10.11 -43.74
C ASP A 136 -33.03 10.83 -45.06
N HIS A 137 -34.18 10.46 -45.63
CA HIS A 137 -34.81 11.11 -46.79
C HIS A 137 -36.20 11.67 -46.43
N LEU A 138 -36.43 12.06 -45.18
CA LEU A 138 -37.69 12.63 -44.76
C LEU A 138 -37.89 14.06 -45.31
N GLU A 139 -39.05 14.32 -45.90
CA GLU A 139 -39.45 15.65 -46.36
C GLU A 139 -40.07 16.44 -45.21
N LEU A 140 -39.20 17.04 -44.38
CA LEU A 140 -39.60 17.87 -43.25
C LEU A 140 -39.22 19.34 -43.47
N PRO A 141 -40.05 20.31 -43.06
CA PRO A 141 -39.70 21.73 -43.13
C PRO A 141 -38.44 22.06 -42.32
N SER A 142 -37.70 23.08 -42.75
CA SER A 142 -36.46 23.53 -42.06
C SER A 142 -36.69 23.89 -40.59
N LYS A 143 -37.87 24.45 -40.25
CA LYS A 143 -38.28 24.75 -38.86
C LYS A 143 -38.49 23.51 -38.00
N VAL A 144 -38.78 22.35 -38.60
CA VAL A 144 -38.89 21.08 -37.87
C VAL A 144 -37.50 20.50 -37.67
N ARG A 145 -36.68 20.51 -38.73
CA ARG A 145 -35.28 20.03 -38.70
C ARG A 145 -34.38 20.77 -37.71
N SER A 146 -34.76 21.98 -37.27
CA SER A 146 -33.99 22.74 -36.28
C SER A 146 -34.12 22.23 -34.84
N TRP A 147 -35.04 21.32 -34.56
CA TRP A 147 -35.23 20.75 -33.21
C TRP A 147 -35.56 19.25 -33.21
N PHE A 148 -35.72 18.62 -34.38
CA PHE A 148 -36.11 17.23 -34.53
C PHE A 148 -35.06 16.43 -35.32
N TYR A 149 -34.56 15.33 -34.73
CA TYR A 149 -33.41 14.58 -35.24
C TYR A 149 -33.69 13.07 -35.34
N PRO A 150 -33.97 12.53 -36.54
CA PRO A 150 -33.85 11.10 -36.80
C PRO A 150 -32.38 10.66 -36.69
N THR A 151 -32.11 9.60 -35.93
CA THR A 151 -30.75 9.04 -35.81
C THR A 151 -30.81 7.54 -35.57
N ASP A 152 -29.66 6.86 -35.55
CA ASP A 152 -29.54 5.44 -35.23
C ASP A 152 -28.60 5.23 -34.05
N LEU A 153 -28.61 4.02 -33.47
CA LEU A 153 -27.76 3.66 -32.33
C LEU A 153 -26.25 3.80 -32.63
N ASN A 154 -25.81 3.82 -33.89
CA ASN A 154 -24.41 4.02 -34.24
C ASN A 154 -24.01 5.50 -34.24
N SER A 155 -24.96 6.39 -34.51
CA SER A 155 -24.72 7.83 -34.72
C SER A 155 -25.28 8.70 -33.59
N CYS A 156 -26.10 8.15 -32.70
CA CYS A 156 -26.84 8.90 -31.69
C CYS A 156 -25.92 9.63 -30.69
N ALA A 157 -24.83 8.99 -30.25
CA ALA A 157 -23.88 9.61 -29.33
C ALA A 157 -23.20 10.84 -29.96
N ALA A 158 -22.86 10.77 -31.25
CA ALA A 158 -22.30 11.90 -31.98
C ALA A 158 -23.30 13.05 -32.16
N MET A 159 -24.57 12.71 -32.41
CA MET A 159 -25.64 13.70 -32.50
C MET A 159 -25.83 14.43 -31.16
N LEU A 160 -25.87 13.69 -30.05
CA LEU A 160 -26.06 14.25 -28.71
C LEU A 160 -24.92 15.19 -28.30
N ASP A 161 -23.69 14.83 -28.61
CA ASP A 161 -22.49 15.63 -28.33
C ASP A 161 -22.47 16.95 -29.13
N GLY A 162 -23.06 16.93 -30.33
CA GLY A 162 -23.23 18.12 -31.16
C GLY A 162 -24.40 19.04 -30.75
N LEU A 163 -25.26 18.63 -29.82
CA LEU A 163 -26.39 19.45 -29.38
C LEU A 163 -25.93 20.49 -28.36
N ALA A 164 -26.06 21.76 -28.71
CA ALA A 164 -25.86 22.87 -27.79
C ALA A 164 -26.88 23.97 -28.04
N SER A 165 -27.52 24.44 -26.97
CA SER A 165 -28.39 25.62 -26.98
C SER A 165 -27.95 26.59 -25.87
N PRO A 166 -27.42 27.78 -26.22
CA PRO A 166 -27.08 28.80 -25.23
C PRO A 166 -28.27 29.23 -24.35
N GLU A 167 -29.49 29.06 -24.87
CA GLU A 167 -30.76 29.38 -24.21
C GLU A 167 -31.22 28.33 -23.17
N LEU A 168 -30.51 27.19 -23.07
CA LEU A 168 -30.79 26.07 -22.16
C LEU A 168 -29.56 25.63 -21.37
N ARG A 169 -28.82 26.56 -20.75
CA ARG A 169 -27.78 26.20 -19.78
C ARG A 169 -28.41 25.59 -18.53
N ILE A 170 -27.96 24.42 -18.11
CA ILE A 170 -28.52 23.66 -16.98
C ILE A 170 -27.37 23.25 -16.07
N GLY A 171 -27.49 23.49 -14.76
CA GLY A 171 -26.54 22.96 -13.77
C GLY A 171 -26.86 21.50 -13.42
N LYS A 172 -25.85 20.73 -13.01
CA LYS A 172 -26.03 19.32 -12.63
C LYS A 172 -27.04 19.16 -11.49
N ASP A 173 -27.01 20.05 -10.50
CA ASP A 173 -27.94 20.04 -9.36
C ASP A 173 -29.39 20.32 -9.78
N GLU A 174 -29.59 21.20 -10.76
CA GLU A 174 -30.92 21.47 -11.32
C GLU A 174 -31.46 20.27 -12.10
N ALA A 175 -30.58 19.56 -12.82
CA ALA A 175 -30.94 18.33 -13.52
C ALA A 175 -31.28 17.20 -12.53
N LEU A 176 -30.56 17.09 -11.42
CA LEU A 176 -30.89 16.15 -10.34
C LEU A 176 -32.19 16.52 -9.61
N GLU A 177 -32.50 17.80 -9.46
CA GLU A 177 -33.78 18.24 -8.91
C GLU A 177 -34.97 17.88 -9.83
N ILE A 178 -34.78 17.90 -11.15
CA ILE A 178 -35.77 17.37 -12.12
C ILE A 178 -36.04 15.88 -11.82
N VAL A 179 -35.00 15.06 -11.71
CA VAL A 179 -35.11 13.64 -11.38
C VAL A 179 -35.82 13.42 -10.05
N ARG A 180 -35.43 14.18 -9.02
CA ARG A 180 -36.04 14.10 -7.68
C ARG A 180 -37.53 14.41 -7.71
N ARG A 181 -37.95 15.42 -8.46
CA ARG A 181 -39.38 15.81 -8.57
C ARG A 181 -40.21 14.89 -9.45
N LEU A 182 -39.58 14.16 -10.38
CA LEU A 182 -40.23 13.07 -11.11
C LEU A 182 -40.49 11.86 -10.21
N GLY A 183 -39.68 11.68 -9.15
CA GLY A 183 -39.81 10.53 -8.24
C GLY A 183 -39.30 9.21 -8.83
N VAL A 184 -38.51 9.28 -9.90
CA VAL A 184 -37.92 8.11 -10.58
C VAL A 184 -36.70 7.59 -9.82
N GLN A 185 -36.48 6.28 -9.88
CA GLN A 185 -35.39 5.59 -9.19
C GLN A 185 -34.16 5.46 -10.09
N PRO A 186 -32.94 5.36 -9.52
CA PRO A 186 -31.74 5.05 -10.31
C PRO A 186 -31.87 3.65 -10.92
N ILE A 187 -31.45 3.51 -12.19
CA ILE A 187 -31.36 2.22 -12.88
C ILE A 187 -29.92 1.75 -12.77
N GLU A 188 -29.70 0.60 -12.13
CA GLU A 188 -28.40 -0.09 -12.16
C GLU A 188 -28.14 -0.61 -13.57
N TRP A 189 -27.20 0.04 -14.27
CA TRP A 189 -26.65 -0.41 -15.54
C TRP A 189 -25.21 -0.83 -15.32
N VAL A 190 -24.91 -2.07 -15.71
CA VAL A 190 -23.56 -2.63 -15.67
C VAL A 190 -22.95 -2.42 -17.04
N SER A 191 -21.92 -1.59 -17.11
CA SER A 191 -21.14 -1.35 -18.34
C SER A 191 -20.57 -2.65 -18.89
N SER A 192 -20.56 -2.77 -20.22
CA SER A 192 -19.92 -3.86 -20.96
C SER A 192 -18.40 -3.65 -21.15
N ARG A 193 -17.84 -2.50 -20.77
CA ARG A 193 -16.38 -2.28 -20.75
C ARG A 193 -15.74 -3.06 -19.60
N PRO A 194 -14.52 -3.60 -19.78
CA PRO A 194 -13.70 -4.03 -18.66
C PRO A 194 -13.56 -2.86 -17.70
N GLN A 195 -13.88 -3.07 -16.42
CA GLN A 195 -13.70 -2.01 -15.43
C GLN A 195 -12.22 -1.65 -15.37
N VAL A 196 -11.85 -0.52 -15.97
CA VAL A 196 -10.66 0.20 -15.55
C VAL A 196 -11.03 0.82 -14.21
N ARG A 197 -10.62 0.15 -13.12
CA ARG A 197 -10.78 0.70 -11.78
C ARG A 197 -10.03 2.03 -11.74
N ASP A 198 -10.79 3.10 -11.57
CA ASP A 198 -10.26 4.42 -11.33
C ASP A 198 -9.36 4.35 -10.08
N ILE A 199 -8.07 4.60 -10.27
CA ILE A 199 -7.05 4.43 -9.23
C ILE A 199 -7.09 5.62 -8.25
N HIS A 200 -7.85 6.66 -8.60
CA HIS A 200 -8.10 7.86 -7.79
C HIS A 200 -9.45 7.88 -7.08
N SER A 201 -10.26 6.83 -7.17
CA SER A 201 -11.43 6.77 -6.29
C SER A 201 -10.95 6.50 -4.86
N GLN A 202 -10.59 7.57 -4.13
CA GLN A 202 -11.04 7.64 -2.75
C GLN A 202 -12.53 7.35 -2.81
N PRO A 203 -13.03 6.30 -2.14
CA PRO A 203 -14.47 6.17 -2.00
C PRO A 203 -14.96 7.52 -1.49
N ASP A 204 -15.94 8.12 -2.18
CA ASP A 204 -16.73 9.21 -1.60
C ASP A 204 -16.98 8.81 -0.15
N LEU A 205 -16.46 9.61 0.79
CA LEU A 205 -16.45 9.37 2.23
C LEU A 205 -17.66 8.52 2.63
N PRO A 206 -17.46 7.27 3.12
CA PRO A 206 -18.53 6.58 3.79
C PRO A 206 -18.97 7.41 4.98
N GLN A 207 -20.22 7.86 4.92
CA GLN A 207 -21.02 8.29 6.05
C GLN A 207 -20.83 7.30 7.22
N ALA A 208 -20.56 7.85 8.42
CA ALA A 208 -20.33 7.20 9.71
C ALA A 208 -18.93 6.59 9.96
N ARG A 209 -18.21 7.19 10.92
CA ARG A 209 -16.98 6.64 11.51
C ARG A 209 -17.23 5.22 12.03
N THR A 210 -16.38 4.26 11.66
CA THR A 210 -16.46 2.88 12.16
C THR A 210 -16.37 2.87 13.70
N PRO A 211 -17.20 2.07 14.40
CA PRO A 211 -17.14 1.98 15.86
C PRO A 211 -15.77 1.53 16.36
N LEU A 212 -15.34 2.07 17.49
CA LEU A 212 -14.11 1.63 18.14
C LEU A 212 -14.22 0.16 18.59
N THR A 213 -13.13 -0.57 18.42
CA THR A 213 -12.99 -1.92 18.97
C THR A 213 -13.05 -1.91 20.52
N GLY A 214 -13.20 -3.09 21.14
CA GLY A 214 -13.12 -3.21 22.60
C GLY A 214 -11.80 -2.67 23.15
N HIS A 215 -10.68 -3.10 22.57
CA HIS A 215 -9.34 -2.64 22.95
C HIS A 215 -9.21 -1.12 22.75
N GLN A 216 -9.64 -0.55 21.62
CA GLN A 216 -9.54 0.91 21.41
C GLN A 216 -10.39 1.71 22.41
N ARG A 217 -11.54 1.19 22.88
CA ARG A 217 -12.33 1.85 23.93
C ARG A 217 -11.60 1.86 25.27
N GLU A 218 -10.96 0.75 25.64
CA GLU A 218 -10.11 0.66 26.84
C GLU A 218 -8.89 1.59 26.76
N ALA A 219 -8.26 1.66 25.58
CA ALA A 219 -7.15 2.56 25.31
C ALA A 219 -7.59 4.03 25.40
N LEU A 220 -8.74 4.39 24.80
CA LEU A 220 -9.31 5.73 24.90
C LEU A 220 -9.58 6.12 26.36
N GLN A 221 -10.16 5.21 27.16
CA GLN A 221 -10.39 5.46 28.58
C GLN A 221 -9.08 5.69 29.35
N THR A 222 -8.05 4.90 29.06
CA THR A 222 -6.72 5.06 29.65
C THR A 222 -6.10 6.41 29.28
N LEU A 223 -6.22 6.83 28.03
CA LEU A 223 -5.75 8.13 27.54
C LEU A 223 -6.53 9.29 28.16
N CYS A 224 -7.84 9.17 28.32
CA CYS A 224 -8.64 10.18 29.03
C CYS A 224 -8.19 10.33 30.50
N ASN A 225 -7.92 9.21 31.18
CA ASN A 225 -7.39 9.23 32.54
C ASN A 225 -6.01 9.90 32.59
N PHE A 226 -5.12 9.57 31.63
CA PHE A 226 -3.82 10.21 31.49
C PHE A 226 -3.95 11.73 31.25
N ILE A 227 -4.87 12.18 30.38
CA ILE A 227 -5.10 13.60 30.09
C ILE A 227 -5.61 14.34 31.35
N ALA A 228 -6.40 13.68 32.20
CA ALA A 228 -6.95 14.24 33.43
C ALA A 228 -5.97 14.25 34.61
N ALA A 229 -5.08 13.26 34.73
CA ALA A 229 -4.19 13.09 35.89
C ALA A 229 -2.87 13.85 35.76
N ASP A 230 -2.40 14.55 36.79
CA ASP A 230 -1.15 15.34 36.72
C ASP A 230 0.14 14.50 36.94
N ASP A 231 0.01 13.17 37.04
CA ASP A 231 1.12 12.27 37.39
C ASP A 231 2.10 11.99 36.24
N PHE A 232 1.65 12.10 34.99
CA PHE A 232 2.43 11.76 33.79
C PHE A 232 2.32 12.88 32.75
N ALA A 233 3.44 13.20 32.12
CA ALA A 233 3.51 14.23 31.08
C ALA A 233 3.61 13.63 29.67
N SER A 234 3.96 12.35 29.54
CA SER A 234 4.20 11.68 28.26
C SER A 234 3.57 10.30 28.19
N PHE A 235 2.97 9.98 27.04
CA PHE A 235 2.34 8.69 26.76
C PHE A 235 2.68 8.21 25.34
N SER A 236 2.88 6.90 25.15
CA SER A 236 3.01 6.26 23.82
C SER A 236 1.87 5.29 23.55
N VAL A 237 1.20 5.45 22.41
CA VAL A 237 0.25 4.48 21.84
C VAL A 237 0.96 3.74 20.72
N LEU A 238 1.28 2.48 20.97
CA LEU A 238 2.01 1.61 20.07
C LEU A 238 1.06 0.68 19.33
N GLY A 239 1.44 0.21 18.16
CA GLY A 239 0.73 -0.86 17.48
C GLY A 239 1.14 -0.95 16.02
N MET A 240 1.00 -2.13 15.43
CA MET A 240 1.27 -2.32 14.00
C MET A 240 0.22 -1.62 13.13
N THR A 241 0.37 -1.67 11.81
CA THR A 241 -0.64 -1.23 10.85
C THR A 241 -1.97 -1.95 11.09
N SER A 242 -3.09 -1.33 10.71
CA SER A 242 -4.44 -1.91 10.87
C SER A 242 -4.87 -2.19 12.32
N THR A 243 -4.25 -1.56 13.32
CA THR A 243 -4.73 -1.55 14.72
C THR A 243 -5.59 -0.31 15.05
N GLY A 244 -5.71 0.62 14.10
CA GLY A 244 -6.55 1.81 14.20
C GLY A 244 -5.96 2.93 15.07
N LYS A 245 -4.64 3.16 15.02
CA LYS A 245 -3.95 4.25 15.73
C LYS A 245 -4.49 5.64 15.36
N SER A 246 -4.52 6.00 14.07
CA SER A 246 -4.99 7.31 13.61
C SER A 246 -6.48 7.55 13.93
N ARG A 247 -7.30 6.48 13.91
CA ARG A 247 -8.69 6.53 14.39
C ARG A 247 -8.76 6.87 15.89
N LEU A 248 -7.91 6.26 16.71
CA LEU A 248 -7.85 6.53 18.15
C LEU A 248 -7.31 7.94 18.42
N LEU A 249 -6.32 8.42 17.65
CA LEU A 249 -5.81 9.79 17.73
C LEU A 249 -6.93 10.81 17.55
N ALA A 250 -7.77 10.65 16.51
CA ALA A 250 -8.89 11.55 16.26
C ALA A 250 -9.90 11.57 17.42
N GLU A 251 -10.21 10.42 18.03
CA GLU A 251 -11.09 10.34 19.20
C GLU A 251 -10.46 11.00 20.43
N VAL A 252 -9.16 10.81 20.66
CA VAL A 252 -8.43 11.47 21.75
C VAL A 252 -8.44 12.98 21.57
N ALA A 253 -8.24 13.48 20.35
CA ALA A 253 -8.31 14.91 20.07
C ALA A 253 -9.70 15.50 20.37
N ASP A 254 -10.77 14.75 20.04
CA ASP A 254 -12.15 15.14 20.36
C ASP A 254 -12.38 15.16 21.89
N GLU A 255 -11.85 14.17 22.64
CA GLU A 255 -11.93 14.14 24.11
C GLU A 255 -11.13 15.27 24.78
N VAL A 256 -9.95 15.62 24.27
CA VAL A 256 -9.17 16.78 24.75
C VAL A 256 -9.97 18.07 24.59
N LYS A 257 -10.61 18.27 23.43
CA LYS A 257 -11.47 19.44 23.17
C LYS A 257 -12.70 19.46 24.09
N LYS A 258 -13.35 18.30 24.32
CA LYS A 258 -14.47 18.18 25.28
C LYS A 258 -14.07 18.50 26.71
N ALA A 259 -12.82 18.21 27.08
CA ALA A 259 -12.25 18.59 28.37
C ALA A 259 -11.89 20.08 28.48
N GLY A 260 -12.14 20.89 27.44
CA GLY A 260 -11.83 22.32 27.42
C GLY A 260 -10.37 22.66 27.20
N LYS A 261 -9.55 21.68 26.77
CA LYS A 261 -8.11 21.85 26.52
C LYS A 261 -7.83 22.02 25.03
N GLN A 262 -6.71 22.67 24.72
CA GLN A 262 -6.23 22.79 23.34
C GLN A 262 -5.60 21.47 22.89
N ALA A 263 -6.14 20.86 21.83
CA ALA A 263 -5.52 19.71 21.16
C ALA A 263 -4.65 20.21 19.99
N ILE A 264 -3.37 19.82 19.96
CA ILE A 264 -2.42 20.20 18.92
C ILE A 264 -1.92 18.92 18.24
N VAL A 265 -2.36 18.68 17.00
CA VAL A 265 -1.95 17.50 16.22
C VAL A 265 -0.74 17.83 15.37
N LEU A 266 0.32 17.04 15.52
CA LEU A 266 1.57 17.23 14.81
C LEU A 266 1.98 15.98 14.07
N GLU A 267 2.59 16.18 12.91
CA GLU A 267 3.19 15.14 12.09
C GLU A 267 4.71 15.29 12.04
N PRO A 268 5.48 14.22 11.76
CA PRO A 268 6.95 14.28 11.77
C PRO A 268 7.56 15.27 10.77
N ASN A 269 6.86 15.55 9.67
CA ASN A 269 7.33 16.44 8.61
C ASN A 269 6.16 17.01 7.80
N ARG A 270 6.44 17.99 6.94
CA ARG A 270 5.40 18.70 6.17
C ARG A 270 4.67 17.80 5.20
N ARG A 271 5.37 16.83 4.60
CA ARG A 271 4.80 15.88 3.64
C ARG A 271 3.74 14.97 4.27
N LEU A 272 3.96 14.51 5.50
CA LEU A 272 2.94 13.74 6.23
C LEU A 272 1.79 14.63 6.71
N ALA A 273 2.08 15.85 7.17
CA ALA A 273 1.05 16.84 7.52
C ALA A 273 0.13 17.18 6.35
N ASP A 274 0.68 17.40 5.16
CA ASP A 274 -0.08 17.74 3.96
C ASP A 274 -0.97 16.57 3.46
N GLY A 275 -0.61 15.33 3.79
CA GLY A 275 -1.34 14.11 3.42
C GLY A 275 -2.26 13.56 4.51
N SER A 276 -2.28 14.17 5.71
CA SER A 276 -3.09 13.70 6.83
C SER A 276 -4.58 14.00 6.61
N GLU A 277 -5.45 13.02 6.94
CA GLU A 277 -6.91 13.24 6.91
C GLU A 277 -7.37 14.22 8.00
N MET A 278 -6.57 14.36 9.05
CA MET A 278 -6.83 15.26 10.16
C MET A 278 -6.03 16.55 9.98
N GLU A 279 -6.65 17.69 10.29
CA GLU A 279 -5.96 18.98 10.30
C GLU A 279 -4.78 18.93 11.29
N SER A 280 -3.57 18.98 10.73
CA SER A 280 -2.32 18.83 11.45
C SER A 280 -1.25 19.75 10.87
N ASN A 281 -0.21 20.02 11.67
CA ASN A 281 0.98 20.73 11.22
C ASN A 281 2.20 19.82 11.34
N SER A 282 3.28 20.12 10.61
CA SER A 282 4.54 19.45 10.91
C SER A 282 5.11 19.98 12.22
N ILE A 283 5.77 19.11 12.98
CA ILE A 283 6.48 19.50 14.20
C ILE A 283 7.47 20.64 13.94
N TYR A 284 8.13 20.66 12.78
CA TYR A 284 9.03 21.75 12.38
C TYR A 284 8.29 23.08 12.18
N ALA A 285 7.16 23.08 11.47
CA ALA A 285 6.36 24.29 11.28
C ALA A 285 5.76 24.81 12.59
N HIS A 286 5.49 23.91 13.54
CA HIS A 286 4.98 24.27 14.85
C HIS A 286 6.06 24.84 15.79
N LEU A 287 7.30 24.36 15.72
CA LEU A 287 8.35 24.74 16.68
C LEU A 287 9.15 25.98 16.29
N TYR A 288 9.37 26.19 14.99
CA TYR A 288 10.38 27.14 14.51
C TYR A 288 9.75 28.32 13.77
N THR A 289 10.43 29.47 13.76
CA THR A 289 9.91 30.71 13.11
C THR A 289 9.84 30.62 11.58
N GLY A 290 10.46 29.61 10.98
CA GLY A 290 10.58 29.46 9.52
C GLY A 290 11.60 30.40 8.86
N SER A 291 12.24 31.30 9.62
CA SER A 291 13.23 32.27 9.13
C SER A 291 14.55 32.15 9.89
N VAL A 292 15.67 32.37 9.21
CA VAL A 292 17.01 32.29 9.84
C VAL A 292 17.27 33.55 10.68
N ASN A 293 17.93 33.40 11.82
CA ASN A 293 18.42 34.55 12.59
C ASN A 293 19.41 35.42 11.78
N GLY A 294 19.20 36.73 11.76
CA GLY A 294 20.21 37.70 11.29
C GLY A 294 20.18 38.04 9.80
N ASP A 295 19.00 38.11 9.18
CA ASP A 295 18.86 38.70 7.83
C ASP A 295 19.28 40.20 7.77
N ASP A 296 19.47 40.85 8.92
CA ASP A 296 19.82 42.28 9.06
C ASP A 296 21.29 42.59 9.43
N GLU A 297 22.13 41.60 9.77
CA GLU A 297 23.53 41.87 10.18
C GLU A 297 24.54 40.89 9.57
N LEU A 298 24.90 41.10 8.30
CA LEU A 298 26.10 40.53 7.67
C LEU A 298 27.14 41.62 7.44
N ASP A 299 27.53 42.30 8.50
CA ASP A 299 28.44 43.45 8.42
C ASP A 299 29.92 43.10 8.37
N ASN A 300 30.33 41.83 8.40
CA ASN A 300 31.75 41.49 8.19
C ASN A 300 31.99 40.16 7.46
N VAL A 301 32.87 40.27 6.47
CA VAL A 301 33.41 39.23 5.62
C VAL A 301 34.31 38.32 6.45
N GLU A 302 33.73 37.28 7.05
CA GLU A 302 34.50 36.09 7.44
C GLU A 302 33.83 34.85 6.85
N GLU A 303 34.49 34.28 5.84
CA GLU A 303 34.15 33.10 5.07
C GLU A 303 34.23 31.77 5.88
N GLN A 304 33.93 31.82 7.18
CA GLN A 304 33.82 30.65 8.04
C GLN A 304 32.35 30.43 8.46
N LYS A 305 31.88 29.19 8.25
CA LYS A 305 30.48 28.76 8.33
C LYS A 305 29.84 29.07 9.69
N LYS A 306 29.25 30.26 9.88
CA LYS A 306 28.16 30.39 10.86
C LYS A 306 27.00 29.56 10.35
N VAL A 307 26.66 28.49 11.08
CA VAL A 307 25.49 27.65 10.77
C VAL A 307 24.26 28.57 10.75
N LYS A 308 23.50 28.55 9.65
CA LYS A 308 22.25 29.30 9.55
C LYS A 308 21.22 28.62 10.45
N VAL A 309 21.01 29.17 11.64
CA VAL A 309 20.07 28.63 12.62
C VAL A 309 18.69 29.27 12.44
N ILE A 310 17.67 28.44 12.25
CA ILE A 310 16.26 28.82 12.35
C ILE A 310 15.87 28.66 13.83
N PRO A 311 15.62 29.75 14.58
CA PRO A 311 15.33 29.67 16.00
C PRO A 311 13.95 29.06 16.27
N LEU A 312 13.77 28.62 17.52
CA LEU A 312 12.45 28.34 18.08
C LEU A 312 11.61 29.62 18.09
N ARG A 313 10.32 29.49 17.80
CA ARG A 313 9.36 30.58 18.04
C ARG A 313 9.07 30.66 19.55
N ALA A 314 8.45 31.77 19.98
CA ALA A 314 7.88 31.84 21.31
C ALA A 314 6.71 30.85 21.41
N CYS A 315 6.66 30.08 22.50
CA CYS A 315 5.56 29.16 22.77
C CYS A 315 4.36 29.91 23.36
N ASP A 316 3.35 30.15 22.54
CA ASP A 316 2.07 30.76 22.90
C ASP A 316 0.93 29.74 23.05
N ASP A 317 1.26 28.44 22.98
CA ASP A 317 0.33 27.33 23.21
C ASP A 317 -0.23 27.38 24.65
N ALA A 318 -1.45 26.90 24.88
CA ALA A 318 -2.04 26.87 26.23
C ALA A 318 -1.18 26.07 27.22
N THR A 319 -1.15 26.49 28.49
CA THR A 319 -0.32 25.88 29.55
C THR A 319 -0.78 24.49 29.99
N ASP A 320 -1.93 24.03 29.49
CA ASP A 320 -2.53 22.71 29.69
C ASP A 320 -2.91 22.03 28.35
N SER A 321 -2.33 22.48 27.24
CA SER A 321 -2.51 21.87 25.92
C SER A 321 -2.02 20.41 25.87
N VAL A 322 -2.57 19.65 24.93
CA VAL A 322 -2.19 18.25 24.68
C VAL A 322 -1.70 18.12 23.25
N TYR A 323 -0.42 17.78 23.10
CA TYR A 323 0.20 17.47 21.82
C TYR A 323 -0.06 16.01 21.45
N LEU A 324 -0.54 15.77 20.24
CA LEU A 324 -0.82 14.45 19.68
C LEU A 324 0.06 14.29 18.44
N LEU A 325 1.08 13.43 18.51
CA LEU A 325 2.02 13.23 17.41
C LEU A 325 1.73 11.89 16.72
N ASP A 326 1.35 11.91 15.45
CA ASP A 326 1.26 10.67 14.64
C ASP A 326 2.64 10.29 14.07
N ASP A 327 2.74 9.07 13.54
CA ASP A 327 3.95 8.51 12.93
C ASP A 327 5.23 8.73 13.75
N SER A 328 5.11 8.69 15.08
CA SER A 328 6.18 9.07 16.02
C SER A 328 7.40 8.13 15.97
N HIS A 329 7.29 6.98 15.32
CA HIS A 329 8.43 6.11 15.00
C HIS A 329 9.43 6.78 14.04
N LEU A 330 9.01 7.83 13.33
CA LEU A 330 9.87 8.65 12.46
C LEU A 330 10.54 9.82 13.21
N LEU A 331 10.30 9.97 14.51
CA LEU A 331 10.92 10.99 15.35
C LEU A 331 12.14 10.42 16.08
N GLY A 332 13.29 11.08 15.93
CA GLY A 332 14.52 10.76 16.65
C GLY A 332 15.25 12.04 17.06
N ASN A 333 16.26 11.92 17.91
CA ASN A 333 17.00 13.07 18.45
C ASN A 333 18.41 13.26 17.87
N SER A 334 18.76 12.51 16.82
CA SER A 334 20.04 12.66 16.15
C SER A 334 20.18 14.06 15.54
N ARG A 335 21.38 14.63 15.57
CA ARG A 335 21.60 15.99 15.06
C ARG A 335 21.41 16.04 13.55
N PHE A 336 20.55 16.94 13.07
CA PHE A 336 20.21 17.08 11.66
C PHE A 336 20.40 18.52 11.16
N SER A 337 20.81 18.64 9.89
CA SER A 337 20.81 19.88 9.12
C SER A 337 20.13 19.61 7.79
N THR A 338 19.37 20.58 7.28
CA THR A 338 18.62 20.46 6.03
C THR A 338 19.55 20.38 4.81
N PRO A 339 19.04 19.87 3.66
CA PRO A 339 19.78 19.83 2.39
C PRO A 339 20.35 21.18 1.92
N ASP A 340 19.67 22.29 2.24
CA ASP A 340 20.12 23.66 1.95
C ASP A 340 21.05 24.25 3.04
N GLY A 341 21.50 23.42 3.99
CA GLY A 341 22.51 23.74 4.98
C GLY A 341 22.03 24.54 6.20
N LYS A 342 20.71 24.65 6.40
CA LYS A 342 20.10 25.27 7.59
C LYS A 342 20.03 24.27 8.75
N GLN A 343 20.07 24.78 9.97
CA GLN A 343 19.87 24.01 11.19
C GLN A 343 18.65 24.56 11.92
N TYR A 344 17.72 23.69 12.32
CA TYR A 344 16.59 24.07 13.16
C TYR A 344 17.01 24.01 14.63
N GLY A 345 16.84 25.10 15.37
CA GLY A 345 17.20 25.23 16.79
C GLY A 345 18.57 24.66 17.12
N SER A 346 18.62 23.73 18.08
CA SER A 346 19.87 23.05 18.48
C SER A 346 20.37 22.04 17.43
N GLY A 347 19.52 21.67 16.47
CA GLY A 347 19.70 20.57 15.54
C GLY A 347 19.16 19.24 16.05
N GLN A 348 18.61 19.20 17.27
CA GLN A 348 18.04 18.02 17.92
C GLN A 348 16.54 18.22 18.15
N LEU A 349 15.72 17.59 17.32
CA LEU A 349 14.27 17.87 17.25
C LEU A 349 13.52 17.57 18.55
N LEU A 350 13.75 16.39 19.16
CA LEU A 350 13.07 16.03 20.40
C LEU A 350 13.58 16.86 21.57
N SER A 351 14.88 17.25 21.56
CA SER A 351 15.42 18.18 22.54
C SER A 351 14.63 19.49 22.50
N ASP A 352 14.60 20.11 21.32
CA ASP A 352 13.92 21.37 21.04
C ASP A 352 12.41 21.31 21.35
N PHE A 353 11.72 20.22 21.00
CA PHE A 353 10.27 20.07 21.22
C PHE A 353 9.90 20.11 22.72
N PHE A 354 10.56 19.30 23.55
CA PHE A 354 10.23 19.27 24.99
C PHE A 354 10.61 20.56 25.70
N ASP A 355 11.70 21.21 25.27
CA ASP A 355 12.15 22.48 25.85
C ASP A 355 11.17 23.61 25.45
N PHE A 356 10.77 23.67 24.17
CA PHE A 356 9.75 24.61 23.67
C PHE A 356 8.39 24.44 24.35
N ALA A 357 7.92 23.20 24.48
CA ALA A 357 6.64 22.91 25.09
C ALA A 357 6.71 22.90 26.63
N GLU A 358 7.89 23.00 27.24
CA GLU A 358 8.11 22.93 28.68
C GLU A 358 7.43 21.68 29.32
N ILE A 359 7.57 20.53 28.65
CA ILE A 359 6.94 19.28 29.08
C ILE A 359 7.53 18.85 30.42
N GLY A 360 6.65 18.63 31.42
CA GLY A 360 7.02 18.30 32.79
C GLY A 360 7.22 19.49 33.72
N ASN A 361 7.36 20.71 33.19
CA ASN A 361 7.38 21.95 33.96
C ASN A 361 6.02 22.68 33.96
N THR A 362 5.14 22.31 33.02
CA THR A 362 3.78 22.82 32.88
C THR A 362 2.75 21.68 32.95
N LYS A 363 1.45 22.00 32.80
CA LYS A 363 0.38 20.99 32.68
C LYS A 363 0.23 20.44 31.26
N ARG A 364 1.10 20.86 30.33
CA ARG A 364 1.10 20.37 28.95
C ARG A 364 1.48 18.90 28.92
N LYS A 365 0.83 18.15 28.03
CA LYS A 365 1.02 16.70 27.88
C LYS A 365 1.29 16.35 26.45
N VAL A 366 1.96 15.22 26.24
CA VAL A 366 2.22 14.68 24.92
C VAL A 366 1.83 13.21 24.80
N VAL A 367 1.16 12.87 23.70
CA VAL A 367 0.84 11.50 23.30
C VAL A 367 1.49 11.21 21.95
N PHE A 368 2.33 10.19 21.89
CA PHE A 368 3.00 9.72 20.69
C PHE A 368 2.27 8.49 20.14
N PHE A 369 1.77 8.55 18.92
CA PHE A 369 1.22 7.41 18.19
C PHE A 369 2.28 6.89 17.23
N GLY A 370 2.56 5.59 17.26
CA GLY A 370 3.62 5.05 16.42
C GLY A 370 3.59 3.54 16.26
N ASP A 371 4.29 3.08 15.22
CA ASP A 371 4.46 1.66 14.92
C ASP A 371 5.87 1.23 15.32
N PRO A 372 6.03 0.51 16.45
CA PRO A 372 7.36 0.12 16.93
C PRO A 372 8.00 -0.94 16.05
N TYR A 373 7.31 -1.53 15.06
CA TYR A 373 7.80 -2.58 14.16
C TYR A 373 8.31 -2.05 12.82
N GLN A 374 8.04 -0.79 12.48
CA GLN A 374 8.61 -0.15 11.30
C GLN A 374 10.09 0.23 11.50
N ILE A 375 10.74 0.72 10.45
CA ILE A 375 12.06 1.34 10.55
C ILE A 375 11.94 2.60 11.42
N GLN A 376 12.82 2.75 12.40
CA GLN A 376 12.87 3.90 13.31
C GLN A 376 14.00 4.85 12.93
N ARG A 377 13.91 6.13 13.32
CA ARG A 377 15.00 7.10 13.16
C ARG A 377 15.90 7.14 14.39
N GLY A 378 17.20 6.93 14.18
CA GLY A 378 18.19 6.87 15.27
C GLY A 378 18.32 5.49 15.87
N SER A 379 19.04 5.38 16.98
CA SER A 379 19.10 4.14 17.77
C SER A 379 17.79 3.89 18.51
N SER A 380 17.58 2.68 19.02
CA SER A 380 16.39 2.35 19.85
C SER A 380 16.27 3.23 21.10
N GLU A 381 17.40 3.69 21.65
CA GLU A 381 17.46 4.59 22.81
C GLU A 381 17.11 6.05 22.44
N GLU A 382 17.28 6.43 21.17
CA GLU A 382 16.92 7.76 20.64
C GLU A 382 15.47 7.85 20.16
N SER A 383 14.77 6.71 20.07
CA SER A 383 13.37 6.62 19.69
C SER A 383 12.48 7.20 20.78
N VAL A 384 11.55 8.08 20.40
CA VAL A 384 10.61 8.68 21.36
C VAL A 384 9.59 7.66 21.90
N LEU A 385 9.42 6.53 21.22
CA LEU A 385 8.43 5.51 21.55
C LEU A 385 8.84 4.62 22.73
N SER A 386 10.14 4.44 22.98
CA SER A 386 10.65 3.54 24.04
C SER A 386 10.48 4.11 25.45
N GLY A 387 10.38 5.43 25.58
CA GLY A 387 10.37 6.12 26.86
C GLY A 387 11.77 6.44 27.41
N ASP A 388 12.84 5.93 26.79
CA ASP A 388 14.22 6.12 27.29
C ASP A 388 14.64 7.59 27.23
N PHE A 389 14.29 8.28 26.14
CA PHE A 389 14.52 9.70 25.98
C PHE A 389 13.85 10.54 27.08
N GLN A 390 12.59 10.23 27.40
CA GLN A 390 11.81 10.89 28.44
C GLN A 390 12.39 10.62 29.83
N LYS A 391 12.77 9.37 30.09
CA LYS A 391 13.39 8.95 31.35
C LYS A 391 14.75 9.62 31.56
N ALA A 392 15.55 9.78 30.51
CA ALA A 392 16.82 10.52 30.56
C ALA A 392 16.62 12.00 30.94
N ARG A 393 15.44 12.55 30.68
CA ARG A 393 15.01 13.89 31.11
C ARG A 393 14.30 13.92 32.47
N GLY A 394 14.23 12.80 33.18
CA GLY A 394 13.54 12.69 34.48
C GLY A 394 12.02 12.72 34.40
N LEU A 395 11.44 12.52 33.21
CA LEU A 395 10.00 12.52 33.00
C LEU A 395 9.42 11.12 33.17
N LYS A 396 8.24 11.04 33.78
CA LYS A 396 7.46 9.81 33.81
C LYS A 396 6.77 9.61 32.46
N HIS A 397 6.92 8.42 31.91
CA HIS A 397 6.36 8.00 30.64
C HIS A 397 5.54 6.72 30.81
N GLN A 398 4.43 6.62 30.07
CA GLN A 398 3.60 5.41 30.01
C GLN A 398 3.43 4.97 28.56
N SER A 399 3.29 3.67 28.31
CA SER A 399 2.97 3.14 26.99
C SER A 399 1.79 2.16 27.05
N LEU A 400 1.08 2.06 25.92
CA LEU A 400 0.01 1.09 25.68
C LEU A 400 0.13 0.57 24.25
N GLU A 401 0.08 -0.75 24.07
CA GLU A 401 0.14 -1.38 22.75
C GLU A 401 -1.23 -1.90 22.31
N LEU A 402 -1.70 -1.42 21.15
CA LEU A 402 -2.89 -1.92 20.48
C LEU A 402 -2.55 -3.24 19.79
N THR A 403 -3.10 -4.34 20.32
CA THR A 403 -2.86 -5.70 19.81
C THR A 403 -4.01 -6.24 18.97
N GLN A 404 -5.18 -5.59 19.00
CA GLN A 404 -6.35 -6.03 18.24
C GLN A 404 -6.25 -5.55 16.79
N ILE A 405 -6.22 -6.52 15.86
CA ILE A 405 -6.16 -6.27 14.42
C ILE A 405 -7.57 -5.98 13.89
N ILE A 406 -7.68 -4.94 13.06
CA ILE A 406 -8.88 -4.55 12.34
C ILE A 406 -8.68 -4.97 10.88
N ASP A 407 -9.22 -6.12 10.52
CA ASP A 407 -9.16 -6.62 9.15
C ASP A 407 -10.39 -6.16 8.34
N THR A 408 -10.18 -5.16 7.50
CA THR A 408 -11.19 -4.68 6.53
C THR A 408 -11.11 -5.40 5.19
N THR A 409 -10.11 -6.27 5.01
CA THR A 409 -9.80 -6.94 3.73
C THR A 409 -10.36 -8.35 3.63
N GLY A 410 -10.85 -8.93 4.73
CA GLY A 410 -11.38 -10.29 4.76
C GLY A 410 -10.30 -11.38 4.68
N GLY A 411 -9.09 -11.09 5.16
CA GLY A 411 -7.98 -12.05 5.21
C GLY A 411 -6.96 -11.91 4.08
N SER A 412 -6.62 -10.69 3.64
CA SER A 412 -5.60 -10.48 2.60
C SER A 412 -4.23 -11.04 2.98
N ALA A 413 -3.50 -11.53 1.97
CA ALA A 413 -2.13 -12.01 2.13
C ALA A 413 -1.20 -10.91 2.67
N LYS A 414 -1.42 -9.65 2.27
CA LYS A 414 -0.70 -8.48 2.78
C LYS A 414 -0.79 -8.36 4.30
N LEU A 415 -2.00 -8.43 4.87
CA LEU A 415 -2.18 -8.34 6.33
C LEU A 415 -1.61 -9.57 7.04
N ALA A 416 -1.82 -10.77 6.50
CA ALA A 416 -1.24 -12.00 7.06
C ALA A 416 0.30 -11.94 7.11
N ASN A 417 0.93 -11.42 6.06
CA ASN A 417 2.37 -11.23 5.98
C ASN A 417 2.87 -10.15 6.95
N ALA A 418 2.14 -9.04 7.10
CA ALA A 418 2.43 -8.03 8.13
C ALA A 418 2.46 -8.63 9.54
N VAL A 419 1.45 -9.44 9.89
CA VAL A 419 1.39 -10.14 11.19
C VAL A 419 2.59 -11.08 11.39
N ARG A 420 2.99 -11.82 10.35
CA ARG A 420 4.17 -12.70 10.41
C ARG A 420 5.45 -11.92 10.67
N LEU A 421 5.66 -10.81 9.95
CA LEU A 421 6.82 -9.95 10.12
C LEU A 421 6.87 -9.33 11.52
N VAL A 422 5.74 -8.80 12.00
CA VAL A 422 5.61 -8.22 13.34
C VAL A 422 5.88 -9.27 14.43
N SER A 423 5.34 -10.48 14.29
CA SER A 423 5.61 -11.59 15.21
C SER A 423 7.10 -11.97 15.21
N ALA A 424 7.74 -12.00 14.05
CA ALA A 424 9.18 -12.29 13.93
C ALA A 424 10.04 -11.20 14.59
N ILE A 425 9.72 -9.93 14.38
CA ILE A 425 10.41 -8.78 15.00
C ILE A 425 10.22 -8.81 16.53
N GLY A 426 9.00 -9.00 17.01
CA GLY A 426 8.69 -9.04 18.45
C GLY A 426 9.34 -10.22 19.17
N THR A 427 9.46 -11.37 18.52
CA THR A 427 10.13 -12.56 19.08
C THR A 427 11.63 -12.65 18.79
N GLN A 428 12.17 -11.70 18.02
CA GLN A 428 13.58 -11.66 17.59
C GLN A 428 14.01 -12.94 16.83
N LYS A 429 13.15 -13.43 15.94
CA LYS A 429 13.34 -14.66 15.17
C LYS A 429 13.34 -14.38 13.67
N PHE A 430 14.52 -14.48 13.04
CA PHE A 430 14.73 -14.12 11.63
C PHE A 430 15.25 -15.29 10.77
N ALA A 431 15.21 -16.52 11.29
CA ALA A 431 15.70 -17.69 10.59
C ALA A 431 14.78 -18.19 9.46
N ALA A 432 13.48 -17.85 9.51
CA ALA A 432 12.51 -18.29 8.51
C ALA A 432 11.46 -17.21 8.22
N LEU A 433 11.08 -17.07 6.95
CA LEU A 433 9.98 -16.23 6.49
C LEU A 433 9.40 -16.81 5.20
N GLU A 434 8.19 -17.32 5.29
CA GLU A 434 7.39 -17.78 4.16
C GLU A 434 6.20 -16.84 4.01
N LEU A 435 6.09 -16.21 2.84
CA LEU A 435 5.05 -15.23 2.57
C LEU A 435 3.89 -15.86 1.80
N SER A 436 2.67 -15.47 2.16
CA SER A 436 1.48 -15.82 1.38
C SER A 436 1.32 -14.85 0.21
N THR A 437 0.67 -15.30 -0.85
CA THR A 437 0.36 -14.47 -2.03
C THR A 437 -1.14 -14.51 -2.34
N ASP A 438 -1.62 -13.44 -2.95
CA ASP A 438 -2.96 -13.28 -3.53
C ASP A 438 -2.91 -12.22 -4.65
N ASP A 439 -4.05 -11.78 -5.18
CA ASP A 439 -4.11 -10.76 -6.24
C ASP A 439 -3.54 -9.40 -5.79
N GLY A 440 -3.56 -9.08 -4.49
CA GLY A 440 -3.05 -7.82 -3.93
C GLY A 440 -1.62 -7.91 -3.37
N PHE A 441 -1.07 -9.11 -3.22
CA PHE A 441 0.30 -9.36 -2.76
C PHE A 441 0.95 -10.45 -3.61
N ARG A 442 1.84 -10.06 -4.51
CA ARG A 442 2.50 -10.97 -5.45
C ARG A 442 4.01 -10.98 -5.26
N ILE A 443 4.63 -12.12 -5.55
CA ILE A 443 6.08 -12.27 -5.65
C ILE A 443 6.35 -12.71 -7.08
N VAL A 444 7.13 -11.94 -7.82
CA VAL A 444 7.34 -12.16 -9.26
C VAL A 444 8.81 -11.96 -9.64
N GLU A 445 9.25 -12.65 -10.69
CA GLU A 445 10.57 -12.39 -11.26
C GLU A 445 10.59 -11.04 -11.98
N LYS A 446 11.75 -10.35 -11.96
CA LYS A 446 11.94 -9.05 -12.61
C LYS A 446 11.53 -9.03 -14.07
N LYS A 447 11.81 -10.11 -14.81
CA LYS A 447 11.53 -10.20 -16.25
C LYS A 447 10.02 -10.19 -16.53
N ASP A 448 9.23 -10.77 -15.65
CA ASP A 448 7.78 -10.91 -15.80
C ASP A 448 7.06 -9.63 -15.36
N ALA A 449 7.59 -8.92 -14.36
CA ALA A 449 7.05 -7.62 -13.91
C ALA A 449 7.38 -6.44 -14.84
N ALA A 450 8.39 -6.57 -15.71
CA ALA A 450 8.93 -5.44 -16.46
C ALA A 450 7.88 -4.74 -17.34
N SER A 451 7.07 -5.50 -18.10
CA SER A 451 6.00 -4.91 -18.93
C SER A 451 4.90 -4.29 -18.06
N GLU A 452 4.53 -4.98 -16.99
CA GLU A 452 3.48 -4.57 -16.05
C GLU A 452 3.80 -3.22 -15.39
N ILE A 453 5.05 -3.05 -14.92
CA ILE A 453 5.54 -1.78 -14.35
C ILE A 453 5.37 -0.64 -15.34
N LEU A 454 5.76 -0.85 -16.61
CA LEU A 454 5.67 0.19 -17.64
C LEU A 454 4.22 0.52 -17.98
N ASP A 455 3.35 -0.48 -18.03
CA ASP A 455 1.93 -0.29 -18.34
C ASP A 455 1.22 0.45 -17.22
N HIS A 456 1.55 0.16 -15.95
CA HIS A 456 1.05 0.94 -14.82
C HIS A 456 1.52 2.40 -14.86
N PHE A 457 2.81 2.67 -15.14
CA PHE A 457 3.30 4.05 -15.29
C PHE A 457 2.68 4.78 -16.49
N ARG A 458 2.36 4.09 -17.58
CA ARG A 458 1.67 4.69 -18.74
C ARG A 458 0.21 5.01 -18.43
N ALA A 459 -0.46 4.13 -17.69
CA ALA A 459 -1.86 4.29 -17.34
C ALA A 459 -2.06 5.43 -16.34
N ASP A 460 -1.27 5.44 -15.26
CA ASP A 460 -1.33 6.46 -14.21
C ASP A 460 -0.01 6.54 -13.43
N PRO A 461 0.91 7.43 -13.83
CA PRO A 461 2.24 7.51 -13.22
C PRO A 461 2.21 7.91 -11.74
N CYS A 462 1.16 8.62 -11.30
CA CYS A 462 1.05 9.09 -9.91
C CYS A 462 0.53 8.01 -8.95
N SER A 463 0.01 6.88 -9.46
CA SER A 463 -0.49 5.78 -8.63
C SER A 463 0.53 4.69 -8.29
N VAL A 464 1.70 4.73 -8.95
CA VAL A 464 2.68 3.65 -8.93
C VAL A 464 3.94 4.13 -8.24
N TRP A 465 4.51 3.31 -7.37
CA TRP A 465 5.85 3.55 -6.85
C TRP A 465 6.71 2.32 -6.95
N TYR A 466 7.99 2.52 -7.22
CA TYR A 466 8.99 1.51 -6.97
C TYR A 466 9.79 1.85 -5.73
N LEU A 467 9.85 0.90 -4.80
CA LEU A 467 10.53 1.04 -3.52
C LEU A 467 11.82 0.20 -3.50
N ALA A 468 12.88 0.80 -2.98
CA ALA A 468 14.18 0.15 -2.83
C ALA A 468 14.81 0.43 -1.45
N GLU A 469 15.90 -0.27 -1.13
CA GLU A 469 16.68 0.01 0.08
C GLU A 469 17.48 1.30 -0.07
N THR A 470 18.18 1.45 -1.21
CA THR A 470 19.18 2.51 -1.42
C THR A 470 18.80 3.49 -2.52
N HIS A 471 19.34 4.71 -2.45
CA HIS A 471 19.17 5.72 -3.49
C HIS A 471 19.76 5.28 -4.84
N GLY A 472 20.89 4.57 -4.84
CA GLY A 472 21.48 4.01 -6.05
C GLY A 472 20.53 3.05 -6.79
N GLN A 473 19.84 2.17 -6.07
CA GLN A 473 18.82 1.28 -6.65
C GLN A 473 17.62 2.05 -7.20
N ALA A 474 17.12 3.05 -6.46
CA ALA A 474 16.02 3.91 -6.92
C ALA A 474 16.38 4.69 -8.20
N ASN A 475 17.60 5.22 -8.27
CA ASN A 475 18.10 5.91 -9.46
C ASN A 475 18.27 4.97 -10.65
N ALA A 476 18.82 3.77 -10.43
CA ALA A 476 18.97 2.76 -11.48
C ALA A 476 17.63 2.39 -12.11
N LEU A 477 16.59 2.21 -11.29
CA LEU A 477 15.25 1.96 -11.83
C LEU A 477 14.68 3.20 -12.51
N THR A 478 14.84 4.39 -11.93
CA THR A 478 14.39 5.63 -12.57
C THR A 478 14.96 5.76 -13.98
N GLN A 479 16.26 5.48 -14.17
CA GLN A 479 16.88 5.44 -15.51
C GLN A 479 16.24 4.38 -16.40
N TRP A 480 16.03 3.17 -15.88
CA TRP A 480 15.43 2.06 -16.62
C TRP A 480 14.00 2.35 -17.10
N VAL A 481 13.17 2.98 -16.25
CA VAL A 481 11.80 3.39 -16.57
C VAL A 481 11.83 4.52 -17.60
N ARG A 482 12.61 5.58 -17.37
CA ARG A 482 12.70 6.73 -18.27
C ARG A 482 13.21 6.35 -19.67
N GLU A 483 14.18 5.44 -19.75
CA GLU A 483 14.65 4.92 -21.03
C GLU A 483 13.51 4.29 -21.85
N ARG A 484 12.59 3.57 -21.19
CA ARG A 484 11.54 2.79 -21.84
C ARG A 484 10.24 3.57 -22.05
N LEU A 485 9.97 4.59 -21.24
CA LEU A 485 8.83 5.48 -21.42
C LEU A 485 9.14 6.62 -22.37
N HIS A 486 10.34 7.20 -22.27
CA HIS A 486 10.70 8.47 -22.93
C HIS A 486 11.87 8.35 -23.91
N GLY A 487 12.50 7.18 -24.05
CA GLY A 487 13.66 6.98 -24.92
C GLY A 487 14.95 7.64 -24.41
N LYS A 488 15.01 8.02 -23.12
CA LYS A 488 16.10 8.77 -22.50
C LYS A 488 16.50 8.14 -21.17
N SER A 489 17.75 7.70 -21.06
CA SER A 489 18.27 7.08 -19.83
C SER A 489 18.99 8.05 -18.88
N SER A 490 19.47 9.20 -19.38
CA SER A 490 20.25 10.14 -18.57
C SER A 490 19.37 10.88 -17.55
N LEU A 491 19.81 10.92 -16.28
CA LEU A 491 19.20 11.74 -15.22
C LEU A 491 19.63 13.21 -15.25
N ASP A 492 20.44 13.61 -16.24
CA ASP A 492 21.05 14.94 -16.33
C ASP A 492 20.06 16.05 -16.68
N SER A 493 18.83 15.75 -17.09
CA SER A 493 17.82 16.77 -17.33
C SER A 493 16.42 16.18 -17.31
N VAL A 494 15.47 17.01 -16.91
CA VAL A 494 14.03 16.73 -17.00
C VAL A 494 13.58 16.74 -18.46
N GLU A 495 12.64 15.86 -18.79
CA GLU A 495 11.98 15.76 -20.10
C GLU A 495 10.47 15.95 -19.96
N VAL A 496 9.79 16.27 -21.07
CA VAL A 496 8.32 16.31 -21.10
C VAL A 496 7.76 14.93 -20.78
N GLY A 497 6.77 14.86 -19.90
CA GLY A 497 6.20 13.61 -19.40
C GLY A 497 6.95 13.01 -18.21
N ASP A 498 8.04 13.62 -17.73
CA ASP A 498 8.68 13.14 -16.52
C ASP A 498 7.83 13.35 -15.28
N LEU A 499 7.87 12.36 -14.38
CA LEU A 499 7.29 12.47 -13.05
C LEU A 499 8.32 13.07 -12.09
N LEU A 500 7.98 14.18 -11.45
CA LEU A 500 8.80 14.85 -10.43
C LEU A 500 8.13 14.79 -9.06
N GLU A 501 8.90 14.49 -8.02
CA GLU A 501 8.52 14.64 -6.62
C GLU A 501 9.15 15.91 -6.04
N ILE A 502 8.32 16.77 -5.43
CA ILE A 502 8.76 18.04 -4.85
C ILE A 502 9.21 17.85 -3.41
N TYR A 503 10.48 18.10 -3.12
CA TYR A 503 11.03 18.05 -1.77
C TYR A 503 10.87 19.40 -1.05
N VAL A 504 11.20 20.48 -1.74
CA VAL A 504 11.04 21.86 -1.24
C VAL A 504 10.21 22.65 -2.25
N SER A 505 9.01 23.06 -1.82
CA SER A 505 8.12 23.89 -2.62
C SER A 505 8.62 25.34 -2.65
N PRO A 506 8.73 25.96 -3.83
CA PRO A 506 8.89 27.42 -3.94
C PRO A 506 7.59 28.16 -3.53
N ASP A 507 7.68 29.48 -3.28
CA ASP A 507 6.50 30.34 -3.10
C ASP A 507 5.94 30.72 -4.48
N VAL A 508 5.23 29.79 -5.12
CA VAL A 508 4.61 30.05 -6.43
C VAL A 508 3.30 30.81 -6.27
N ARG A 509 3.07 31.76 -7.16
CA ARG A 509 1.80 32.50 -7.25
C ARG A 509 1.17 32.32 -8.62
N ASP A 510 -0.15 32.20 -8.64
CA ASP A 510 -0.93 32.15 -9.88
C ASP A 510 -0.95 33.53 -10.58
N ALA A 511 -1.57 33.59 -11.75
CA ALA A 511 -1.73 34.84 -12.52
C ALA A 511 -2.51 35.93 -11.75
N PHE A 512 -3.22 35.57 -10.68
CA PHE A 512 -4.00 36.47 -9.83
C PHE A 512 -3.26 36.86 -8.54
N GLY A 513 -2.02 36.39 -8.34
CA GLY A 513 -1.18 36.67 -7.18
C GLY A 513 -1.48 35.80 -5.94
N SER A 514 -2.40 34.84 -6.04
CA SER A 514 -2.72 33.87 -5.00
C SER A 514 -1.63 32.81 -4.93
N ARG A 515 -1.28 32.37 -3.71
CA ARG A 515 -0.26 31.34 -3.53
C ARG A 515 -0.79 30.00 -4.05
N VAL A 516 -0.06 29.39 -4.97
CA VAL A 516 -0.32 28.02 -5.42
C VAL A 516 0.19 27.10 -4.34
N SER A 517 -0.72 26.39 -3.67
CA SER A 517 -0.35 25.40 -2.66
C SER A 517 0.22 24.18 -3.37
N MET A 518 1.51 23.91 -3.18
CA MET A 518 2.13 22.65 -3.59
C MET A 518 2.48 21.84 -2.35
N GLN A 519 1.95 20.61 -2.28
CA GLN A 519 2.22 19.73 -1.17
C GLN A 519 3.65 19.19 -1.25
N SER A 520 4.37 19.19 -0.13
CA SER A 520 5.67 18.54 -0.05
C SER A 520 5.48 17.03 -0.24
N GLY A 521 6.29 16.40 -1.09
CA GLY A 521 6.13 15.00 -1.49
C GLY A 521 5.07 14.75 -2.58
N ALA A 522 4.42 15.79 -3.11
CA ALA A 522 3.55 15.65 -4.27
C ALA A 522 4.34 15.19 -5.49
N ARG A 523 3.75 14.27 -6.26
CA ARG A 523 4.29 13.77 -7.53
C ARG A 523 3.50 14.36 -8.69
N ILE A 524 4.20 15.00 -9.62
CA ILE A 524 3.61 15.84 -10.65
C ILE A 524 4.28 15.55 -11.99
N SER A 525 3.47 15.49 -13.05
CA SER A 525 3.97 15.25 -14.40
C SER A 525 4.38 16.56 -15.10
N VAL A 526 5.54 16.55 -15.74
CA VAL A 526 6.09 17.68 -16.49
C VAL A 526 5.34 17.85 -17.81
N ALA A 527 4.75 19.03 -18.01
CA ALA A 527 4.01 19.41 -19.21
C ALA A 527 4.90 20.00 -20.30
N SER A 528 5.88 20.81 -19.91
CA SER A 528 6.77 21.48 -20.84
C SER A 528 8.15 21.66 -20.21
N VAL A 529 9.18 21.66 -21.05
CA VAL A 529 10.56 21.94 -20.64
C VAL A 529 11.03 23.19 -21.37
N GLY A 530 11.39 24.20 -20.59
CA GLY A 530 11.79 25.52 -21.06
C GLY A 530 13.31 25.70 -21.11
N LYS A 531 13.75 26.94 -20.92
CA LYS A 531 15.16 27.31 -21.04
C LYS A 531 15.96 26.85 -19.83
N ARG A 532 17.11 26.23 -20.10
CA ARG A 532 18.16 25.94 -19.12
C ARG A 532 19.00 27.19 -18.81
N ALA A 533 19.22 27.49 -17.53
CA ALA A 533 20.04 28.60 -17.06
C ALA A 533 21.32 28.10 -16.39
N LEU A 534 22.45 28.80 -16.62
CA LEU A 534 23.72 28.54 -15.96
C LEU A 534 24.03 29.70 -15.02
N TYR A 535 24.43 29.36 -13.81
CA TYR A 535 24.89 30.26 -12.77
C TYR A 535 26.31 29.85 -12.33
N GLN A 536 27.03 30.80 -11.76
CA GLN A 536 28.39 30.55 -11.28
C GLN A 536 28.75 31.44 -10.10
N GLN A 537 29.50 30.89 -9.16
CA GLN A 537 30.00 31.61 -7.99
C GLN A 537 31.40 31.14 -7.63
N GLY A 538 32.34 32.09 -7.53
CA GLY A 538 33.67 31.83 -6.99
C GLY A 538 33.65 31.71 -5.48
N LEU A 539 34.40 30.75 -4.94
CA LEU A 539 34.63 30.57 -3.51
C LEU A 539 36.14 30.63 -3.26
N SER A 540 36.59 31.43 -2.30
CA SER A 540 38.02 31.72 -2.08
C SER A 540 38.86 30.48 -1.76
N TRP A 541 38.25 29.47 -1.11
CA TRP A 541 38.90 28.21 -0.74
C TRP A 541 38.85 27.14 -1.84
N VAL A 542 38.12 27.39 -2.94
CA VAL A 542 38.02 26.47 -4.08
C VAL A 542 38.99 26.92 -5.17
N LYS A 543 40.08 26.14 -5.36
CA LYS A 543 41.15 26.47 -6.32
C LYS A 543 40.85 26.05 -7.76
N SER A 544 39.83 25.23 -7.99
CA SER A 544 39.45 24.68 -9.29
C SER A 544 38.66 25.65 -10.19
N GLY A 545 38.35 26.85 -9.70
CA GLY A 545 37.57 27.86 -10.41
C GLY A 545 36.17 28.07 -9.81
N PRO A 546 35.29 28.85 -10.46
CA PRO A 546 33.95 29.09 -9.96
C PRO A 546 33.10 27.81 -10.00
N ILE A 547 32.35 27.57 -8.93
CA ILE A 547 31.34 26.52 -8.86
C ILE A 547 30.20 26.90 -9.80
N LYS A 548 29.82 25.98 -10.68
CA LYS A 548 28.75 26.16 -11.66
C LYS A 548 27.52 25.36 -11.24
N PHE A 549 26.35 25.98 -11.34
CA PHE A 549 25.09 25.33 -11.05
C PHE A 549 24.01 25.79 -12.03
N HIS A 550 22.89 25.08 -12.11
CA HIS A 550 21.91 25.25 -13.17
C HIS A 550 20.46 25.10 -12.69
N SER A 551 19.56 25.77 -13.41
CA SER A 551 18.14 25.49 -13.32
C SER A 551 17.55 25.17 -14.68
N ILE A 552 16.45 24.44 -14.65
CA ILE A 552 15.63 24.18 -15.82
C ILE A 552 14.19 24.55 -15.52
N ARG A 553 13.63 25.40 -16.36
CA ARG A 553 12.24 25.79 -16.25
C ARG A 553 11.33 24.66 -16.73
N CYS A 554 10.37 24.26 -15.91
CA CYS A 554 9.43 23.19 -16.23
C CYS A 554 8.00 23.68 -16.03
N GLY A 555 7.15 23.59 -17.04
CA GLY A 555 5.71 23.70 -16.85
C GLY A 555 5.16 22.39 -16.30
N ILE A 556 4.24 22.45 -15.34
CA ILE A 556 3.63 21.26 -14.74
C ILE A 556 2.16 21.09 -15.12
N HIS A 557 1.71 19.84 -15.21
CA HIS A 557 0.28 19.53 -15.33
C HIS A 557 -0.41 19.85 -14.00
N SER A 558 -1.07 21.01 -13.96
CA SER A 558 -1.74 21.58 -12.80
C SER A 558 -3.00 22.29 -13.27
N ARG A 559 -3.97 22.49 -12.35
CA ARG A 559 -5.23 23.20 -12.66
C ARG A 559 -4.97 24.61 -13.18
N ASP A 560 -3.91 25.22 -12.68
CA ASP A 560 -3.32 26.48 -13.14
C ASP A 560 -1.97 26.15 -13.79
N GLU A 561 -1.73 26.53 -15.05
CA GLU A 561 -0.42 26.31 -15.69
C GLU A 561 0.67 27.04 -14.89
N VAL A 562 1.50 26.27 -14.19
CA VAL A 562 2.54 26.78 -13.29
C VAL A 562 3.91 26.40 -13.84
N GLU A 563 4.83 27.37 -13.83
CA GLU A 563 6.23 27.16 -14.16
C GLU A 563 7.07 27.02 -12.88
N LEU A 564 7.90 25.97 -12.83
CA LEU A 564 8.86 25.71 -11.77
C LEU A 564 10.29 25.91 -12.27
N GLU A 565 11.15 26.55 -11.48
CA GLU A 565 12.59 26.60 -11.73
C GLU A 565 13.28 25.44 -11.00
N VAL A 566 13.37 24.28 -11.65
CA VAL A 566 13.92 23.05 -11.03
C VAL A 566 15.44 23.16 -10.90
N PHE A 567 15.96 22.90 -9.70
CA PHE A 567 17.40 22.94 -9.43
C PHE A 567 18.08 21.64 -9.87
N GLU A 568 18.90 21.72 -10.93
CA GLU A 568 19.45 20.55 -11.60
C GLU A 568 20.47 19.80 -10.73
N GLU A 569 21.28 20.50 -9.93
CA GLU A 569 22.26 19.87 -9.04
C GLU A 569 21.59 19.08 -7.94
N PHE A 570 20.42 19.54 -7.46
CA PHE A 570 19.60 18.70 -6.61
C PHE A 570 19.02 17.56 -7.42
N LEU A 571 18.37 17.77 -8.56
CA LEU A 571 17.77 16.69 -9.35
C LEU A 571 18.72 15.50 -9.63
N LYS A 572 19.99 15.77 -9.94
CA LYS A 572 21.00 14.78 -10.36
C LYS A 572 21.72 14.09 -9.23
N ALA A 573 21.76 14.70 -8.05
CA ALA A 573 22.49 14.12 -6.93
C ALA A 573 21.89 12.77 -6.54
N GLU A 574 22.73 11.81 -6.14
CA GLU A 574 22.25 10.47 -5.80
C GLU A 574 21.31 10.52 -4.59
N LYS A 575 21.72 11.24 -3.54
CA LYS A 575 20.97 11.45 -2.30
C LYS A 575 20.26 12.80 -2.31
N PRO A 576 19.16 12.98 -1.55
CA PRO A 576 18.37 14.23 -1.47
C PRO A 576 19.10 15.33 -0.69
N GLU A 577 20.36 15.59 -1.05
CA GLU A 577 21.26 16.58 -0.46
C GLU A 577 22.09 17.22 -1.56
N LEU A 578 22.46 18.49 -1.36
CA LEU A 578 23.44 19.17 -2.21
C LEU A 578 24.85 18.86 -1.72
N ASP A 579 25.81 18.84 -2.65
CA ASP A 579 27.20 18.87 -2.24
C ASP A 579 27.51 20.22 -1.54
N LYS A 580 28.49 20.17 -0.64
CA LYS A 580 28.81 21.28 0.24
C LYS A 580 29.24 22.54 -0.53
N GLU A 581 29.96 22.39 -1.65
CA GLU A 581 30.47 23.52 -2.41
C GLU A 581 29.35 24.20 -3.17
N THR A 582 28.46 23.44 -3.83
CA THR A 582 27.26 23.94 -4.51
C THR A 582 26.31 24.65 -3.56
N ALA A 583 26.02 24.06 -2.38
CA ALA A 583 25.14 24.69 -1.40
C ALA A 583 25.69 26.05 -0.92
N VAL A 584 27.00 26.16 -0.71
CA VAL A 584 27.62 27.44 -0.31
C VAL A 584 27.65 28.43 -1.48
N ALA A 585 27.99 27.96 -2.68
CA ALA A 585 28.01 28.77 -3.89
C ALA A 585 26.64 29.39 -4.20
N GLU A 586 25.57 28.58 -4.17
CA GLU A 586 24.20 29.03 -4.39
C GLU A 586 23.79 30.10 -3.36
N SER A 587 24.07 29.86 -2.07
CA SER A 587 23.73 30.81 -1.02
C SER A 587 24.51 32.13 -1.14
N VAL A 588 25.80 32.09 -1.46
CA VAL A 588 26.61 33.30 -1.61
C VAL A 588 26.11 34.11 -2.81
N TRP A 589 25.84 33.43 -3.92
CA TRP A 589 25.30 34.03 -5.14
C TRP A 589 23.93 34.70 -4.90
N ARG A 590 23.00 34.02 -4.24
CA ARG A 590 21.67 34.57 -3.91
C ARG A 590 21.79 35.82 -3.03
N ASN A 591 22.66 35.79 -2.03
CA ASN A 591 22.92 36.93 -1.15
C ASN A 591 23.60 38.10 -1.87
N ALA A 592 24.43 37.85 -2.89
CA ALA A 592 25.00 38.90 -3.71
C ALA A 592 23.91 39.61 -4.53
N ILE A 593 22.99 38.86 -5.15
CA ILE A 593 21.84 39.42 -5.88
C ILE A 593 20.94 40.23 -4.95
N LYS A 594 20.61 39.71 -3.77
CA LYS A 594 19.80 40.44 -2.76
C LYS A 594 20.43 41.80 -2.44
N ARG A 595 21.73 41.82 -2.13
CA ARG A 595 22.49 43.05 -1.84
C ARG A 595 22.58 44.01 -3.01
N ASP A 596 22.81 43.52 -4.22
CA ASP A 596 22.88 44.37 -5.42
C ASP A 596 21.51 45.01 -5.73
N ARG A 597 20.41 44.30 -5.44
CA ARG A 597 19.06 44.86 -5.52
C ARG A 597 18.84 45.93 -4.44
N GLU A 598 19.12 45.62 -3.18
CA GLU A 598 18.98 46.58 -2.06
C GLU A 598 19.74 47.87 -2.33
N LYS A 599 21.00 47.78 -2.78
CA LYS A 599 21.81 48.95 -3.20
C LYS A 599 21.18 49.74 -4.35
N ALA A 600 20.60 49.06 -5.34
CA ALA A 600 19.91 49.72 -6.45
C ALA A 600 18.62 50.43 -5.99
N PHE A 601 17.95 49.93 -4.95
CA PHE A 601 16.78 50.56 -4.34
C PHE A 601 17.14 51.71 -3.40
N ASP A 602 18.20 51.61 -2.60
CA ASP A 602 18.74 52.71 -1.77
C ASP A 602 19.27 53.88 -2.62
N GLY A 603 19.76 53.58 -3.82
CA GLY A 603 20.14 54.58 -4.83
C GLY A 603 19.01 55.50 -5.28
N LYS A 604 17.73 55.25 -4.91
CA LYS A 604 16.62 56.18 -5.18
C LYS A 604 16.65 57.46 -4.32
N GLN A 605 17.43 57.52 -3.24
CA GLN A 605 17.76 58.82 -2.64
C GLN A 605 18.69 59.68 -3.52
N ALA A 606 19.39 59.09 -4.49
CA ALA A 606 20.25 59.81 -5.45
C ALA A 606 19.51 60.28 -6.72
N THR A 607 18.23 59.91 -6.92
CA THR A 607 17.45 60.32 -8.11
C THR A 607 17.03 61.80 -8.10
N LEU A 608 17.38 62.55 -7.04
CA LEU A 608 17.28 64.02 -7.02
C LEU A 608 18.44 64.72 -7.78
N GLN A 609 19.43 63.98 -8.30
CA GLN A 609 20.60 64.55 -9.02
C GLN A 609 20.73 64.10 -10.49
N GLY A 610 19.64 63.73 -11.16
CA GLY A 610 19.59 63.71 -12.64
C GLY A 610 20.49 62.69 -13.35
N ILE A 611 20.90 61.60 -12.70
CA ILE A 611 21.59 60.47 -13.34
C ILE A 611 20.55 59.38 -13.65
N GLU A 612 20.52 58.89 -14.91
CA GLU A 612 19.68 57.78 -15.33
C GLU A 612 19.88 56.57 -14.40
N GLY A 613 18.81 56.20 -13.69
CA GLY A 613 18.85 55.12 -12.71
C GLY A 613 19.06 53.76 -13.38
N ARG A 614 20.08 53.00 -12.92
CA ARG A 614 20.23 51.59 -13.28
C ARG A 614 18.99 50.82 -12.83
N SER A 615 18.35 50.06 -13.72
CA SER A 615 17.28 49.14 -13.35
C SER A 615 17.80 48.11 -12.35
N ALA A 616 17.08 47.88 -11.25
CA ALA A 616 17.46 46.86 -10.28
C ALA A 616 17.57 45.49 -10.97
N PRO A 617 18.58 44.68 -10.64
CA PRO A 617 18.69 43.33 -11.19
C PRO A 617 17.44 42.50 -10.83
N PRO A 618 17.03 41.55 -11.68
CA PRO A 618 15.90 40.67 -11.37
C PRO A 618 16.15 39.87 -10.08
N PRO A 619 15.10 39.42 -9.37
CA PRO A 619 15.26 38.51 -8.24
C PRO A 619 16.05 37.28 -8.64
N ALA A 620 16.77 36.72 -7.68
CA ALA A 620 17.18 35.34 -7.81
C ALA A 620 15.91 34.48 -7.95
N PRO A 621 15.87 33.51 -8.87
CA PRO A 621 14.77 32.57 -8.98
C PRO A 621 14.63 31.76 -7.69
N ASP A 622 13.39 31.45 -7.33
CA ASP A 622 13.12 30.48 -6.27
C ASP A 622 13.23 29.07 -6.85
N PHE A 623 14.33 28.42 -6.48
CA PHE A 623 14.63 27.08 -6.94
C PHE A 623 13.69 26.07 -6.31
N THR A 624 13.12 25.21 -7.15
CA THR A 624 12.38 24.02 -6.74
C THR A 624 13.37 22.88 -6.56
N TYR A 625 13.43 22.33 -5.35
CA TYR A 625 14.21 21.13 -5.10
C TYR A 625 13.30 19.93 -5.37
N ALA A 626 13.46 19.34 -6.56
CA ALA A 626 12.67 18.21 -7.02
C ALA A 626 13.56 17.01 -7.39
N ARG A 627 12.99 15.82 -7.28
CA ARG A 627 13.59 14.55 -7.70
C ARG A 627 12.68 13.85 -8.68
N TYR A 628 13.18 12.84 -9.39
CA TYR A 628 12.32 11.99 -10.20
C TYR A 628 11.40 11.15 -9.30
N GLY A 629 10.10 11.17 -9.56
CA GLY A 629 9.05 10.58 -8.71
C GLY A 629 8.71 9.12 -9.01
N TYR A 630 9.46 8.43 -9.87
CA TYR A 630 9.18 7.03 -10.27
C TYR A 630 9.54 6.02 -9.18
N ALA A 631 10.62 6.28 -8.43
CA ALA A 631 11.15 5.36 -7.44
C ALA A 631 11.60 6.11 -6.19
N SER A 632 11.61 5.43 -5.05
CA SER A 632 12.14 5.99 -3.80
C SER A 632 12.69 4.92 -2.87
N THR A 633 13.36 5.36 -1.81
CA THR A 633 13.74 4.46 -0.73
C THR A 633 12.55 4.22 0.20
N VAL A 634 12.45 3.03 0.80
CA VAL A 634 11.40 2.75 1.79
C VAL A 634 11.43 3.76 2.94
N HIS A 635 12.63 4.13 3.42
CA HIS A 635 12.84 5.16 4.45
C HIS A 635 12.20 6.52 4.13
N HIS A 636 12.14 6.87 2.84
CA HIS A 636 11.45 8.05 2.38
C HIS A 636 9.96 7.76 2.26
N ALA A 637 9.54 6.64 1.68
CA ALA A 637 8.13 6.31 1.47
C ALA A 637 7.30 6.09 2.76
N GLN A 638 7.93 5.79 3.91
CA GLN A 638 7.24 5.58 5.18
C GLN A 638 6.26 6.71 5.56
N GLY A 639 5.10 6.32 6.08
CA GLY A 639 3.98 7.21 6.43
C GLY A 639 3.15 7.68 5.23
N MET A 640 3.63 7.47 4.01
CA MET A 640 2.85 7.74 2.80
C MET A 640 2.14 6.47 2.32
N SER A 641 1.16 6.67 1.44
CA SER A 641 0.45 5.58 0.79
C SER A 641 0.50 5.71 -0.73
N GLN A 642 0.52 4.57 -1.41
CA GLN A 642 0.41 4.49 -2.86
C GLN A 642 -0.47 3.31 -3.29
N PRO A 643 -1.30 3.48 -4.32
CA PRO A 643 -2.17 2.40 -4.81
C PRO A 643 -1.40 1.14 -5.20
N VAL A 644 -0.30 1.28 -5.94
CA VAL A 644 0.52 0.16 -6.43
C VAL A 644 1.98 0.38 -6.06
N CYS A 645 2.60 -0.62 -5.43
CA CYS A 645 4.02 -0.58 -5.11
C CYS A 645 4.77 -1.82 -5.60
N TYR A 646 5.84 -1.61 -6.34
CA TYR A 646 6.85 -2.63 -6.65
C TYR A 646 8.01 -2.49 -5.68
N VAL A 647 8.41 -3.57 -5.01
CA VAL A 647 9.46 -3.52 -3.98
C VAL A 647 10.64 -4.37 -4.40
N ASN A 648 11.82 -3.76 -4.50
CA ASN A 648 13.06 -4.49 -4.71
C ASN A 648 13.61 -5.02 -3.39
N CYS A 649 13.51 -6.32 -3.15
CA CYS A 649 13.97 -6.96 -1.92
C CYS A 649 15.50 -7.23 -1.86
N ASP A 650 16.30 -6.68 -2.78
CA ASP A 650 17.76 -6.68 -2.66
C ASP A 650 18.17 -5.75 -1.51
N HIS A 651 18.61 -6.33 -0.38
CA HIS A 651 18.90 -5.62 0.86
C HIS A 651 20.30 -5.95 1.40
N ALA A 652 21.09 -4.92 1.76
CA ALA A 652 22.50 -5.03 2.10
C ALA A 652 22.77 -5.69 3.46
N ALA A 653 21.88 -5.51 4.45
CA ALA A 653 22.05 -6.07 5.81
C ALA A 653 21.86 -7.59 5.91
N GLY A 654 21.62 -8.28 4.78
CA GLY A 654 21.28 -9.70 4.76
C GLY A 654 19.83 -9.97 5.18
N ARG A 655 19.26 -11.06 4.67
CA ARG A 655 17.83 -11.39 4.82
C ARG A 655 17.47 -11.91 6.22
N HIS A 656 18.41 -12.51 6.95
CA HIS A 656 18.23 -12.98 8.35
C HIS A 656 18.53 -11.88 9.38
N SER A 657 17.93 -10.71 9.24
CA SER A 657 18.19 -9.59 10.15
C SER A 657 16.90 -8.89 10.53
N GLU A 658 16.89 -8.33 11.75
CA GLU A 658 15.81 -7.44 12.19
C GLU A 658 15.65 -6.26 11.21
N GLY A 659 16.77 -5.71 10.71
CA GLY A 659 16.78 -4.62 9.74
C GLY A 659 15.99 -4.96 8.47
N PHE A 660 16.21 -6.14 7.88
CA PHE A 660 15.47 -6.57 6.69
C PHE A 660 13.98 -6.75 6.97
N PHE A 661 13.62 -7.36 8.11
CA PHE A 661 12.21 -7.61 8.45
C PHE A 661 11.45 -6.31 8.71
N ARG A 662 12.06 -5.36 9.43
CA ARG A 662 11.50 -4.02 9.63
C ARG A 662 11.38 -3.25 8.32
N TRP A 663 12.38 -3.37 7.45
CA TRP A 663 12.38 -2.73 6.15
C TRP A 663 11.27 -3.27 5.25
N LEU A 664 11.12 -4.59 5.15
CA LEU A 664 10.08 -5.23 4.35
C LEU A 664 8.69 -4.92 4.91
N TYR A 665 8.53 -4.94 6.23
CA TYR A 665 7.29 -4.55 6.88
C TYR A 665 6.93 -3.09 6.59
N SER A 666 7.90 -2.18 6.65
CA SER A 666 7.69 -0.76 6.33
C SER A 666 7.38 -0.53 4.85
N ALA A 667 7.93 -1.34 3.94
CA ALA A 667 7.58 -1.27 2.52
C ALA A 667 6.13 -1.74 2.28
N LEU A 668 5.70 -2.77 3.00
CA LEU A 668 4.35 -3.33 2.91
C LEU A 668 3.28 -2.33 3.35
N THR A 669 3.57 -1.49 4.34
CA THR A 669 2.62 -0.47 4.84
C THR A 669 2.39 0.69 3.87
N VAL A 670 3.26 0.90 2.87
CA VAL A 670 3.10 1.96 1.86
C VAL A 670 2.04 1.59 0.81
N ALA A 671 1.88 0.30 0.50
CA ALA A 671 0.94 -0.13 -0.55
C ALA A 671 -0.50 -0.18 -0.04
N GLU A 672 -1.43 0.46 -0.74
CA GLU A 672 -2.85 0.43 -0.42
C GLU A 672 -3.54 -0.79 -1.03
N ARG A 673 -3.43 -0.96 -2.35
CA ARG A 673 -4.16 -1.97 -3.11
C ARG A 673 -3.27 -3.15 -3.49
N GLU A 674 -2.11 -2.87 -4.09
CA GLU A 674 -1.26 -3.91 -4.67
C GLU A 674 0.20 -3.72 -4.27
N LEU A 675 0.81 -4.80 -3.78
CA LEU A 675 2.24 -4.89 -3.47
C LEU A 675 2.86 -6.05 -4.27
N VAL A 676 3.90 -5.73 -5.04
CA VAL A 676 4.61 -6.71 -5.87
C VAL A 676 6.07 -6.77 -5.43
N LEU A 677 6.49 -7.88 -4.84
CA LEU A 677 7.87 -8.11 -4.44
C LEU A 677 8.70 -8.63 -5.61
N LEU A 678 9.86 -8.03 -5.82
CA LEU A 678 10.88 -8.42 -6.78
C LEU A 678 12.14 -8.89 -6.04
N ASN A 679 12.82 -9.90 -6.58
CA ASN A 679 14.02 -10.52 -5.98
C ASN A 679 13.81 -11.10 -4.57
N PHE A 680 12.56 -11.34 -4.16
CA PHE A 680 12.28 -12.02 -2.91
C PHE A 680 12.35 -13.53 -3.12
N ASN A 681 13.08 -14.22 -2.25
CA ASN A 681 12.97 -15.66 -2.06
C ASN A 681 12.60 -15.91 -0.60
N ASP A 682 11.85 -16.97 -0.34
CA ASP A 682 11.56 -17.41 1.02
C ASP A 682 12.85 -17.54 1.83
N ILE A 683 12.79 -17.06 3.07
CA ILE A 683 13.92 -17.14 4.00
C ILE A 683 13.81 -18.45 4.75
N HIS A 684 14.91 -19.18 4.84
CA HIS A 684 14.92 -20.46 5.53
C HIS A 684 16.18 -20.70 6.36
N PRO A 685 16.06 -21.51 7.44
CA PRO A 685 17.16 -21.70 8.37
C PRO A 685 18.46 -22.24 7.76
N PHE A 686 18.37 -22.88 6.59
CA PHE A 686 19.50 -23.49 5.89
C PHE A 686 20.23 -22.56 4.90
N ASP A 687 19.76 -21.32 4.68
CA ASP A 687 20.32 -20.37 3.69
C ASP A 687 21.83 -20.12 3.86
N ALA A 688 22.30 -20.08 5.10
CA ALA A 688 23.70 -19.84 5.46
C ALA A 688 24.45 -21.11 5.91
N ALA A 689 23.84 -22.30 5.77
CA ALA A 689 24.38 -23.52 6.32
C ALA A 689 25.71 -23.92 5.65
N VAL A 690 26.75 -24.21 6.45
CA VAL A 690 28.01 -24.75 5.94
C VAL A 690 27.96 -26.28 5.89
N TRP A 691 28.10 -26.86 4.69
CA TRP A 691 28.15 -28.32 4.49
C TRP A 691 29.53 -28.89 4.85
N ASN A 692 29.56 -29.84 5.78
CA ASN A 692 30.79 -30.43 6.32
C ASN A 692 30.76 -31.96 6.23
N ALA A 693 31.13 -32.52 5.07
CA ALA A 693 31.12 -33.97 4.83
C ALA A 693 32.43 -34.69 5.17
N GLY A 694 33.46 -34.01 5.69
CA GLY A 694 34.79 -34.61 5.88
C GLY A 694 34.88 -35.79 6.86
N ALA A 695 33.85 -36.02 7.68
CA ALA A 695 33.80 -37.10 8.68
C ALA A 695 32.72 -38.16 8.39
N VAL A 696 32.04 -38.08 7.24
CA VAL A 696 30.94 -39.00 6.91
C VAL A 696 31.46 -40.42 6.66
N LYS A 697 30.75 -41.43 7.16
CA LYS A 697 31.12 -42.83 7.01
C LYS A 697 29.99 -43.64 6.37
N GLU A 698 30.35 -44.62 5.56
CA GLU A 698 29.41 -45.62 5.10
C GLU A 698 28.93 -46.47 6.28
N ALA A 699 27.62 -46.67 6.38
CA ALA A 699 26.98 -47.50 7.40
C ALA A 699 25.72 -48.16 6.85
N SER A 700 25.62 -49.49 6.99
CA SER A 700 24.43 -50.26 6.60
C SER A 700 23.29 -50.13 7.63
N ASP A 701 23.65 -49.93 8.90
CA ASP A 701 22.73 -49.98 10.04
C ASP A 701 22.46 -48.58 10.61
N ILE A 702 21.83 -47.71 9.81
CA ILE A 702 21.38 -46.39 10.26
C ILE A 702 19.99 -46.51 10.91
N ALA A 703 19.89 -46.10 12.18
CA ALA A 703 18.69 -46.27 12.98
C ALA A 703 17.49 -45.45 12.48
N VAL A 704 16.32 -46.08 12.48
CA VAL A 704 15.01 -45.48 12.15
C VAL A 704 14.18 -45.38 13.42
N GLY A 705 13.38 -44.34 13.58
CA GLY A 705 12.48 -44.15 14.72
C GLY A 705 13.17 -43.74 16.02
N ALA A 706 14.43 -43.32 15.97
CA ALA A 706 15.22 -42.98 17.14
C ALA A 706 15.04 -41.53 17.59
N GLY A 707 15.30 -41.26 18.87
CA GLY A 707 15.55 -39.90 19.38
C GLY A 707 14.46 -39.27 20.23
N TRP A 708 13.32 -39.93 20.43
CA TRP A 708 12.25 -39.45 21.29
C TRP A 708 12.25 -40.15 22.65
N ALA A 709 12.03 -39.36 23.70
CA ALA A 709 11.92 -39.83 25.08
C ALA A 709 10.46 -40.13 25.46
N PHE A 710 10.26 -41.08 26.37
CA PHE A 710 8.96 -41.40 26.96
C PHE A 710 9.02 -41.30 28.48
N GLN A 711 7.88 -40.97 29.09
CA GLN A 711 7.75 -40.81 30.54
C GLN A 711 6.81 -41.89 31.08
N PRO A 712 7.32 -42.88 31.82
CA PRO A 712 6.49 -43.97 32.38
C PRO A 712 5.38 -43.47 33.31
N ASN A 713 5.60 -42.32 33.97
CA ASN A 713 4.65 -41.67 34.86
C ASN A 713 4.04 -40.40 34.24
N GLY A 714 3.97 -40.33 32.91
CA GLY A 714 3.37 -39.19 32.20
C GLY A 714 1.85 -39.11 32.39
N ILE A 715 1.28 -37.93 32.13
CA ILE A 715 -0.18 -37.73 32.17
C ILE A 715 -0.76 -38.19 30.82
N ALA A 716 -1.65 -39.18 30.85
CA ALA A 716 -2.39 -39.66 29.68
C ALA A 716 -3.64 -38.81 29.43
N SER A 717 -4.00 -38.57 28.16
CA SER A 717 -5.25 -37.88 27.82
C SER A 717 -6.49 -38.67 28.25
N GLU A 718 -7.65 -38.03 28.37
CA GLU A 718 -8.92 -38.74 28.66
C GLU A 718 -9.21 -39.83 27.62
N LYS A 719 -8.91 -39.56 26.34
CA LYS A 719 -9.02 -40.54 25.26
C LYS A 719 -8.09 -41.74 25.51
N ASP A 720 -6.85 -41.49 25.92
CA ASP A 720 -5.87 -42.54 26.19
C ASP A 720 -6.25 -43.41 27.40
N GLN A 721 -6.87 -42.82 28.43
CA GLN A 721 -7.36 -43.55 29.60
C GLN A 721 -8.54 -44.48 29.30
N GLN A 722 -9.29 -44.20 28.23
CA GLN A 722 -10.41 -45.04 27.78
C GLN A 722 -9.97 -46.19 26.85
N ARG A 723 -8.68 -46.23 26.44
CA ARG A 723 -8.18 -47.27 25.53
C ARG A 723 -8.05 -48.60 26.27
N SER A 724 -8.48 -49.67 25.62
CA SER A 724 -8.13 -51.04 26.06
C SER A 724 -6.68 -51.35 25.70
N LEU A 725 -5.95 -51.96 26.63
CA LEU A 725 -4.59 -52.43 26.38
C LEU A 725 -4.60 -53.56 25.34
N PRO A 726 -3.60 -53.61 24.43
CA PRO A 726 -3.48 -54.72 23.50
C PRO A 726 -3.11 -56.01 24.24
N GLU A 727 -3.49 -57.15 23.67
CA GLU A 727 -3.22 -58.45 24.27
C GLU A 727 -1.72 -58.61 24.56
N GLY A 728 -1.36 -58.96 25.81
CA GLY A 728 0.02 -59.25 26.22
C GLY A 728 0.80 -58.07 26.79
N LEU A 729 0.30 -56.83 26.69
CA LEU A 729 0.98 -55.66 27.26
C LEU A 729 0.90 -55.62 28.80
N ASP A 730 -0.22 -56.09 29.35
CA ASP A 730 -0.46 -56.26 30.77
C ASP A 730 0.51 -57.26 31.45
N GLN A 731 1.17 -58.10 30.66
CA GLN A 731 2.17 -59.07 31.11
C GLN A 731 3.59 -58.49 31.20
N SER A 732 3.77 -57.20 30.88
CA SER A 732 5.08 -56.54 30.98
C SER A 732 5.61 -56.52 32.41
N LYS A 733 6.93 -56.73 32.56
CA LYS A 733 7.62 -56.57 33.86
C LYS A 733 7.63 -55.11 34.34
N ASP A 734 7.44 -54.17 33.43
CA ASP A 734 7.36 -52.73 33.71
C ASP A 734 6.25 -52.12 32.85
N VAL A 735 5.01 -52.39 33.26
CA VAL A 735 3.79 -52.01 32.51
C VAL A 735 3.76 -50.51 32.22
N LEU A 736 4.23 -49.65 33.13
CA LEU A 736 4.23 -48.20 32.94
C LEU A 736 5.13 -47.77 31.78
N LYS A 737 6.31 -48.38 31.63
CA LYS A 737 7.17 -48.13 30.46
C LYS A 737 6.52 -48.60 29.17
N SER A 738 6.01 -49.83 29.15
CA SER A 738 5.39 -50.42 27.96
C SER A 738 4.15 -49.64 27.53
N VAL A 739 3.31 -49.19 28.48
CA VAL A 739 2.18 -48.29 28.22
C VAL A 739 2.64 -46.95 27.64
N ALA A 740 3.68 -46.32 28.20
CA ALA A 740 4.16 -45.03 27.71
C ALA A 740 4.67 -45.11 26.25
N ILE A 741 5.37 -46.18 25.89
CA ILE A 741 5.80 -46.43 24.49
C ILE A 741 4.57 -46.71 23.62
N TRP A 742 3.69 -47.62 24.07
CA TRP A 742 2.50 -48.01 23.33
C TRP A 742 1.57 -46.82 23.05
N LEU A 743 1.35 -45.91 24.01
CA LEU A 743 0.49 -44.74 23.81
C LEU A 743 0.99 -43.84 22.68
N ARG A 744 2.30 -43.67 22.52
CA ARG A 744 2.84 -42.90 21.40
C ARG A 744 2.67 -43.67 20.07
N VAL A 745 2.93 -44.96 20.07
CA VAL A 745 2.81 -45.82 18.88
C VAL A 745 1.35 -45.96 18.43
N VAL A 746 0.42 -46.20 19.35
CA VAL A 746 -1.01 -46.39 19.06
C VAL A 746 -1.62 -45.13 18.45
N ASN A 747 -1.24 -43.96 18.97
CA ASN A 747 -1.66 -42.67 18.41
C ASN A 747 -1.09 -42.44 17.00
N ALA A 748 0.10 -42.96 16.69
CA ALA A 748 0.68 -42.88 15.35
C ALA A 748 0.03 -43.88 14.36
N VAL A 749 -0.09 -45.16 14.72
CA VAL A 749 -0.67 -46.20 13.85
C VAL A 749 -2.13 -45.91 13.50
N GLU A 750 -2.93 -45.40 14.45
CA GLU A 750 -4.35 -45.10 14.19
C GLU A 750 -4.55 -43.98 13.17
N ARG A 751 -3.67 -42.98 13.17
CA ARG A 751 -3.69 -41.91 12.15
C ARG A 751 -3.43 -42.44 10.74
N LEU A 752 -2.72 -43.56 10.64
CA LEU A 752 -2.42 -44.24 9.38
C LEU A 752 -3.47 -45.32 9.03
N GLY A 753 -4.52 -45.50 9.84
CA GLY A 753 -5.55 -46.53 9.64
C GLY A 753 -5.15 -47.93 10.11
N TRP A 754 -4.07 -48.05 10.89
CA TRP A 754 -3.58 -49.31 11.47
C TRP A 754 -4.00 -49.43 12.94
N ARG A 755 -4.05 -50.66 13.44
CA ARG A 755 -4.33 -50.95 14.86
C ARG A 755 -3.27 -51.87 15.47
N VAL A 756 -2.97 -51.67 16.75
CA VAL A 756 -2.16 -52.60 17.54
C VAL A 756 -3.06 -53.73 18.02
N VAL A 757 -2.75 -54.97 17.63
CA VAL A 757 -3.54 -56.15 18.00
C VAL A 757 -2.94 -56.84 19.23
N LYS A 758 -1.62 -57.04 19.22
CA LYS A 758 -0.89 -57.78 20.25
C LYS A 758 0.42 -57.08 20.58
N ALA A 759 0.85 -57.21 21.83
CA ALA A 759 2.15 -56.74 22.31
C ALA A 759 2.94 -57.89 22.96
N ALA A 760 4.25 -57.88 22.76
CA ALA A 760 5.21 -58.71 23.48
C ALA A 760 6.33 -57.83 24.04
N CYS A 761 6.39 -57.75 25.36
CA CYS A 761 7.27 -56.83 26.09
C CYS A 761 8.54 -57.55 26.59
N HIS A 762 9.71 -57.05 26.21
CA HIS A 762 11.01 -57.58 26.62
C HIS A 762 11.88 -56.47 27.23
N PRO A 763 12.90 -56.81 28.05
CA PRO A 763 13.82 -55.80 28.56
C PRO A 763 14.47 -55.01 27.41
N TYR A 764 14.29 -53.68 27.40
CA TYR A 764 14.82 -52.76 26.38
C TYR A 764 14.26 -52.95 24.96
N GLN A 765 13.17 -53.72 24.80
CA GLN A 765 12.56 -53.97 23.50
C GLN A 765 11.05 -54.23 23.63
N GLU A 766 10.25 -53.50 22.87
CA GLU A 766 8.82 -53.77 22.66
C GLU A 766 8.60 -54.38 21.28
N GLN A 767 7.62 -55.28 21.16
CA GLN A 767 7.17 -55.80 19.88
C GLN A 767 5.65 -55.69 19.78
N TYR A 768 5.16 -55.18 18.66
CA TYR A 768 3.74 -55.00 18.37
C TYR A 768 3.38 -55.71 17.07
N ASP A 769 2.33 -56.52 17.11
CA ASP A 769 1.68 -57.04 15.90
C ASP A 769 0.56 -56.07 15.51
N LEU A 770 0.71 -55.48 14.32
CA LEU A 770 -0.17 -54.46 13.77
C LEU A 770 -1.04 -55.06 12.66
N SER A 771 -2.30 -54.64 12.60
CA SER A 771 -3.24 -55.00 11.54
C SER A 771 -3.61 -53.76 10.74
N GLY A 772 -3.43 -53.83 9.43
CA GLY A 772 -3.74 -52.77 8.49
C GLY A 772 -5.20 -52.81 7.99
N PRO A 773 -5.60 -51.83 7.17
CA PRO A 773 -6.96 -51.67 6.67
C PRO A 773 -7.41 -52.78 5.70
N GLN A 774 -6.49 -53.50 5.07
CA GLN A 774 -6.75 -54.65 4.18
C GLN A 774 -6.44 -55.99 4.87
N GLU A 775 -6.43 -56.01 6.21
CA GLU A 775 -6.06 -57.14 7.06
C GLU A 775 -4.59 -57.60 6.95
N GLU A 776 -3.74 -56.81 6.31
CA GLU A 776 -2.30 -57.03 6.28
C GLU A 776 -1.69 -56.97 7.69
N GLN A 777 -0.68 -57.81 7.95
CA GLN A 777 -0.08 -57.97 9.28
C GLN A 777 1.36 -57.48 9.29
N CYS A 778 1.70 -56.56 10.19
CA CYS A 778 3.04 -56.01 10.35
C CYS A 778 3.57 -56.27 11.75
N GLN A 779 4.77 -56.83 11.87
CA GLN A 779 5.45 -56.96 13.15
C GLN A 779 6.46 -55.84 13.32
N LEU A 780 6.15 -54.90 14.22
CA LEU A 780 6.97 -53.75 14.59
C LEU A 780 7.76 -54.07 15.87
N ARG A 781 9.07 -53.85 15.85
CA ARG A 781 9.94 -53.89 17.04
C ARG A 781 10.46 -52.50 17.37
N ILE A 782 10.51 -52.15 18.65
CA ILE A 782 10.98 -50.87 19.14
C ILE A 782 12.02 -51.11 20.23
N ALA A 783 13.24 -50.65 20.01
CA ALA A 783 14.33 -50.72 20.98
C ALA A 783 14.45 -49.39 21.75
N TYR A 784 14.77 -49.46 23.04
CA TYR A 784 14.97 -48.29 23.89
C TYR A 784 16.06 -48.52 24.93
N ASN A 785 16.55 -47.45 25.56
CA ASN A 785 17.64 -47.51 26.54
C ASN A 785 17.18 -47.22 27.98
N GLY A 786 18.10 -47.38 28.95
CA GLY A 786 17.85 -47.13 30.38
C GLY A 786 17.55 -45.67 30.75
N LYS A 787 17.65 -44.72 29.80
CA LYS A 787 17.24 -43.32 29.97
C LYS A 787 15.84 -43.06 29.43
N ASN A 788 15.07 -44.10 29.11
CA ASN A 788 13.72 -44.02 28.52
C ASN A 788 13.70 -43.27 27.17
N VAL A 789 14.71 -43.50 26.34
CA VAL A 789 14.79 -42.96 24.97
C VAL A 789 14.73 -44.10 23.97
N VAL A 790 13.88 -43.98 22.95
CA VAL A 790 13.81 -44.93 21.85
C VAL A 790 15.03 -44.78 20.95
N THR A 791 15.69 -45.91 20.68
CA THR A 791 16.96 -45.96 19.94
C THR A 791 16.81 -46.51 18.54
N ALA A 792 15.78 -47.31 18.25
CA ALA A 792 15.46 -47.78 16.90
C ALA A 792 14.06 -48.40 16.82
N MET A 793 13.50 -48.44 15.61
CA MET A 793 12.29 -49.12 15.20
C MET A 793 12.59 -50.00 13.98
N HIS A 794 12.03 -51.20 13.94
CA HIS A 794 12.27 -52.18 12.87
C HIS A 794 10.98 -52.90 12.49
N VAL A 795 10.80 -53.18 11.21
CA VAL A 795 9.77 -54.10 10.71
C VAL A 795 10.41 -55.41 10.27
N LYS A 796 9.68 -56.52 10.41
CA LYS A 796 10.16 -57.85 9.99
C LYS A 796 10.17 -58.02 8.47
N ASP A 797 9.16 -57.50 7.78
CA ASP A 797 9.01 -57.59 6.33
C ASP A 797 9.50 -56.29 5.66
N PRO A 798 10.53 -56.36 4.79
CA PRO A 798 10.97 -55.23 3.97
C PRO A 798 9.86 -54.50 3.21
N ALA A 799 8.81 -55.20 2.78
CA ALA A 799 7.68 -54.60 2.06
C ALA A 799 6.93 -53.56 2.91
N GLN A 800 7.09 -53.59 4.24
CA GLN A 800 6.44 -52.69 5.20
C GLN A 800 7.30 -51.49 5.56
N TRP A 801 8.40 -51.26 4.85
CA TRP A 801 9.25 -50.09 5.07
C TRP A 801 8.52 -48.74 4.96
N PRO A 802 7.59 -48.52 4.00
CA PRO A 802 6.82 -47.28 3.95
C PRO A 802 6.08 -47.01 5.27
N LEU A 803 5.40 -48.02 5.81
CA LEU A 803 4.74 -47.95 7.12
C LEU A 803 5.73 -47.64 8.24
N LEU A 804 6.91 -48.27 8.25
CA LEU A 804 7.93 -47.99 9.26
C LEU A 804 8.34 -46.51 9.23
N THR A 805 8.58 -45.95 8.05
CA THR A 805 8.97 -44.53 7.92
C THR A 805 7.86 -43.59 8.37
N ASP A 806 6.59 -43.86 8.02
CA ASP A 806 5.44 -43.06 8.44
C ASP A 806 5.25 -43.11 9.96
N LEU A 807 5.36 -44.29 10.56
CA LEU A 807 5.27 -44.46 12.01
C LEU A 807 6.40 -43.77 12.74
N ALA A 808 7.62 -43.87 12.22
CA ALA A 808 8.78 -43.19 12.79
C ALA A 808 8.61 -41.67 12.74
N SER A 809 8.24 -41.11 11.59
CA SER A 809 7.99 -39.67 11.43
C SER A 809 6.86 -39.16 12.33
N ALA A 810 5.74 -39.89 12.44
CA ALA A 810 4.62 -39.54 13.29
C ALA A 810 4.96 -39.60 14.79
N CYS A 811 5.75 -40.60 15.23
CA CYS A 811 6.23 -40.66 16.61
C CYS A 811 7.09 -39.43 16.96
N ILE A 812 7.96 -39.03 16.04
CA ILE A 812 8.88 -37.88 16.20
C ILE A 812 8.12 -36.56 16.30
N GLU A 813 7.08 -36.34 15.49
CA GLU A 813 6.28 -35.09 15.49
C GLU A 813 5.68 -34.75 16.85
N THR A 814 5.41 -35.76 17.67
CA THR A 814 4.81 -35.57 19.00
C THR A 814 5.84 -35.30 20.09
N THR A 815 7.11 -35.11 19.73
CA THR A 815 8.20 -34.77 20.67
C THR A 815 8.19 -33.27 20.94
N GLY A 816 8.32 -32.87 22.21
CA GLY A 816 8.40 -31.46 22.60
C GLY A 816 9.78 -30.87 22.32
N TYR A 817 10.06 -30.53 21.07
CA TYR A 817 11.29 -29.83 20.65
C TYR A 817 11.28 -28.37 21.09
N SER A 818 12.46 -27.74 21.11
CA SER A 818 12.52 -26.27 21.18
C SER A 818 11.82 -25.64 19.96
N PRO A 819 11.28 -24.41 20.08
CA PRO A 819 10.68 -23.71 18.94
C PRO A 819 11.63 -23.58 17.74
N GLU A 820 12.93 -23.44 17.98
CA GLU A 820 13.97 -23.36 16.96
C GLU A 820 14.13 -24.70 16.23
N ALA A 821 14.22 -25.80 16.97
CA ALA A 821 14.29 -27.15 16.40
C ALA A 821 12.99 -27.54 15.66
N GLU A 822 11.83 -27.11 16.15
CA GLU A 822 10.55 -27.34 15.47
C GLU A 822 10.51 -26.62 14.11
N THR A 823 10.95 -25.35 14.07
CA THR A 823 11.05 -24.57 12.83
C THR A 823 12.02 -25.23 11.83
N LEU A 824 13.16 -25.72 12.32
CA LEU A 824 14.14 -26.46 11.53
C LEU A 824 13.58 -27.75 10.95
N LEU A 825 12.93 -28.58 11.78
CA LEU A 825 12.31 -29.84 11.36
C LEU A 825 11.22 -29.59 10.32
N ARG A 826 10.37 -28.58 10.51
CA ARG A 826 9.33 -28.19 9.55
C ARG A 826 9.94 -27.78 8.21
N SER A 827 10.95 -26.90 8.26
CA SER A 827 11.66 -26.42 7.06
C SER A 827 12.39 -27.55 6.32
N ALA A 828 13.02 -28.47 7.04
CA ALA A 828 13.68 -29.63 6.47
C ALA A 828 12.68 -30.61 5.86
N ARG A 829 11.56 -30.93 6.54
CA ARG A 829 10.50 -31.81 6.01
C ARG A 829 9.95 -31.29 4.69
N ALA A 830 9.55 -30.02 4.65
CA ALA A 830 8.99 -29.40 3.45
C ALA A 830 9.93 -29.48 2.22
N ARG A 831 11.25 -29.48 2.45
CA ARG A 831 12.27 -29.63 1.40
C ARG A 831 12.52 -31.08 1.01
N LEU A 832 12.67 -31.95 2.00
CA LEU A 832 12.96 -33.38 1.81
C LEU A 832 11.78 -34.14 1.19
N GLU A 833 10.55 -33.80 1.56
CA GLU A 833 9.35 -34.47 1.04
C GLU A 833 9.17 -34.23 -0.47
N ARG A 834 9.62 -33.08 -1.00
CA ARG A 834 9.60 -32.78 -2.44
C ARG A 834 10.41 -33.76 -3.27
N ILE A 835 11.42 -34.39 -2.67
CA ILE A 835 12.28 -35.41 -3.30
C ILE A 835 11.99 -36.83 -2.77
N GLY A 836 10.89 -37.01 -2.02
CA GLY A 836 10.46 -38.31 -1.48
C GLY A 836 11.23 -38.79 -0.24
N TRP A 837 11.97 -37.90 0.43
CA TRP A 837 12.70 -38.22 1.65
C TRP A 837 11.91 -37.78 2.90
N LYS A 838 12.02 -38.55 3.99
CA LYS A 838 11.34 -38.27 5.26
C LYS A 838 12.34 -38.20 6.40
N ILE A 839 12.06 -37.36 7.41
CA ILE A 839 12.79 -37.37 8.68
C ILE A 839 12.24 -38.52 9.52
N VAL A 840 13.06 -39.55 9.73
CA VAL A 840 12.67 -40.79 10.40
C VAL A 840 13.34 -41.00 11.75
N SER A 841 14.34 -40.18 12.12
CA SER A 841 14.87 -40.09 13.48
C SER A 841 15.18 -38.62 13.78
N ALA A 842 14.97 -38.17 15.01
CA ALA A 842 15.33 -36.81 15.43
C ALA A 842 15.55 -36.74 16.94
N ALA A 843 16.75 -36.32 17.35
CA ALA A 843 17.15 -36.12 18.73
C ALA A 843 17.74 -34.72 18.91
N GLU A 844 17.14 -33.95 19.81
CA GLU A 844 17.61 -32.60 20.13
C GLU A 844 18.54 -32.60 21.34
N THR A 845 19.59 -31.81 21.23
CA THR A 845 20.43 -31.32 22.32
C THR A 845 20.57 -29.80 22.15
N PRO A 846 20.99 -29.03 23.17
CA PRO A 846 21.11 -27.58 23.02
C PRO A 846 21.92 -27.20 21.78
N TYR A 847 21.31 -26.41 20.88
CA TYR A 847 21.91 -25.91 19.63
C TYR A 847 22.27 -26.98 18.59
N ARG A 848 21.75 -28.21 18.74
CA ARG A 848 22.09 -29.33 17.87
C ARG A 848 20.96 -30.33 17.73
N LEU A 849 20.62 -30.63 16.48
CA LEU A 849 19.63 -31.63 16.11
C LEU A 849 20.30 -32.76 15.32
N ALA A 850 20.31 -33.97 15.89
CA ALA A 850 20.75 -35.17 15.19
C ALA A 850 19.53 -35.82 14.53
N THR A 851 19.54 -35.94 13.20
CA THR A 851 18.44 -36.50 12.42
C THR A 851 18.88 -37.69 11.58
N THR A 852 17.94 -38.55 11.23
CA THR A 852 18.09 -39.51 10.14
C THR A 852 17.01 -39.23 9.12
N VAL A 853 17.42 -39.12 7.87
CA VAL A 853 16.52 -38.99 6.73
C VAL A 853 16.55 -40.26 5.91
N ALA A 854 15.41 -40.67 5.37
CA ALA A 854 15.28 -41.90 4.58
C ALA A 854 14.30 -41.74 3.41
N ARG A 855 14.59 -42.39 2.29
CA ARG A 855 13.66 -42.56 1.16
C ARG A 855 13.10 -43.98 1.09
N ASN A 856 13.96 -44.96 1.33
CA ASN A 856 13.63 -46.39 1.39
C ASN A 856 14.63 -47.12 2.31
N GLN A 857 14.62 -48.46 2.31
CA GLN A 857 15.46 -49.27 3.18
C GLN A 857 16.97 -49.09 2.89
N ASP A 858 17.33 -48.87 1.64
CA ASP A 858 18.71 -48.82 1.18
C ASP A 858 19.27 -47.40 1.14
N GLU A 859 18.42 -46.39 1.33
CA GLU A 859 18.77 -44.98 1.21
C GLU A 859 18.41 -44.20 2.47
N ARG A 860 19.44 -44.03 3.31
CA ARG A 860 19.40 -43.38 4.61
C ARG A 860 20.65 -42.51 4.80
N VAL A 861 20.46 -41.35 5.40
CA VAL A 861 21.55 -40.45 5.78
C VAL A 861 21.34 -39.97 7.21
N GLY A 862 22.34 -40.16 8.07
CA GLY A 862 22.38 -39.54 9.39
C GLY A 862 23.03 -38.17 9.32
N LEU A 863 22.36 -37.14 9.83
CA LEU A 863 22.78 -35.74 9.77
C LEU A 863 22.86 -35.15 11.18
N GLU A 864 23.90 -34.39 11.46
CA GLU A 864 23.95 -33.45 12.58
C GLU A 864 23.74 -32.02 12.04
N ILE A 865 22.75 -31.33 12.58
CA ILE A 865 22.37 -29.97 12.24
C ILE A 865 22.71 -29.09 13.44
N ASN A 866 23.71 -28.22 13.31
CA ASN A 866 24.09 -27.27 14.36
C ASN A 866 23.48 -25.91 14.06
N PHE A 867 22.79 -25.30 15.02
CA PHE A 867 22.05 -24.05 14.83
C PHE A 867 22.26 -23.08 16.00
N ASP A 868 22.07 -21.79 15.76
CA ASP A 868 22.24 -20.77 16.79
C ASP A 868 20.97 -20.52 17.62
N LYS A 869 20.99 -19.53 18.51
CA LYS A 869 19.84 -19.14 19.35
C LYS A 869 18.63 -18.61 18.57
N GLN A 870 18.80 -18.22 17.30
CA GLN A 870 17.71 -17.77 16.43
C GLN A 870 17.15 -18.93 15.59
N GLY A 871 17.80 -20.10 15.61
CA GLY A 871 17.46 -21.24 14.79
C GLY A 871 18.14 -21.23 13.41
N LEU A 872 19.10 -20.34 13.15
CA LEU A 872 19.85 -20.32 11.89
C LEU A 872 20.89 -21.45 11.89
N VAL A 873 20.94 -22.24 10.82
CA VAL A 873 21.86 -23.39 10.71
C VAL A 873 23.27 -22.89 10.42
N SER A 874 24.18 -23.16 11.35
CA SER A 874 25.61 -22.87 11.19
C SER A 874 26.33 -23.95 10.38
N SER A 875 25.95 -25.22 10.56
CA SER A 875 26.53 -26.33 9.80
C SER A 875 25.62 -27.53 9.67
N LEU A 876 25.72 -28.17 8.51
CA LEU A 876 25.16 -29.48 8.18
C LEU A 876 26.28 -30.50 8.08
N ARG A 877 26.23 -31.53 8.91
CA ARG A 877 27.26 -32.57 8.99
C ARG A 877 26.64 -33.94 8.73
N PRO A 878 26.77 -34.50 7.52
CA PRO A 878 26.46 -35.90 7.35
C PRO A 878 27.43 -36.74 8.17
N LEU A 879 26.89 -37.59 9.04
CA LEU A 879 27.64 -38.50 9.90
C LEU A 879 27.73 -39.90 9.29
N THR A 880 26.62 -40.36 8.71
CA THR A 880 26.51 -41.71 8.13
C THR A 880 25.69 -41.69 6.85
N TYR A 881 26.00 -42.57 5.89
CA TYR A 881 25.17 -42.82 4.71
C TYR A 881 25.11 -44.32 4.40
N SER A 882 24.01 -44.77 3.81
CA SER A 882 23.91 -46.11 3.23
C SER A 882 24.16 -46.13 1.72
N ASN A 883 23.99 -44.99 1.04
CA ASN A 883 24.33 -44.78 -0.37
C ASN A 883 25.09 -43.45 -0.51
N PRO A 884 26.28 -43.40 -1.15
CA PRO A 884 27.06 -42.17 -1.31
C PRO A 884 26.31 -41.08 -2.12
N GLU A 885 25.49 -41.43 -3.11
CA GLU A 885 24.72 -40.47 -3.91
C GLU A 885 23.63 -39.76 -3.09
N ALA A 886 23.15 -40.39 -2.01
CA ALA A 886 22.15 -39.81 -1.13
C ALA A 886 22.70 -38.57 -0.39
N VAL A 887 24.00 -38.53 -0.08
CA VAL A 887 24.61 -37.42 0.65
C VAL A 887 24.49 -36.11 -0.14
N GLU A 888 24.79 -36.15 -1.44
CA GLU A 888 24.68 -34.97 -2.31
C GLU A 888 23.21 -34.62 -2.59
N THR A 889 22.34 -35.63 -2.76
CA THR A 889 20.90 -35.42 -2.91
C THR A 889 20.30 -34.65 -1.73
N ILE A 890 20.67 -35.02 -0.51
CA ILE A 890 20.23 -34.34 0.72
C ILE A 890 20.82 -32.94 0.82
N ARG A 891 22.09 -32.77 0.42
CA ARG A 891 22.73 -31.46 0.39
C ARG A 891 21.95 -30.50 -0.50
N SER A 892 21.67 -30.86 -1.75
CA SER A 892 20.94 -30.02 -2.72
C SER A 892 19.48 -29.77 -2.36
N ALA A 893 18.91 -30.56 -1.45
CA ALA A 893 17.55 -30.34 -0.97
C ALA A 893 17.49 -29.35 0.20
N LEU A 894 18.50 -29.37 1.07
CA LEU A 894 18.55 -28.52 2.25
C LEU A 894 19.26 -27.18 1.99
N GLN A 895 20.28 -27.15 1.12
CA GLN A 895 20.95 -25.95 0.61
C GLN A 895 20.40 -25.61 -0.78
#